data_AF-A0A1F5S5H7-F1
#
_entry.id   AF-A0A1F5S5H7-F1
#
_cell.length_a   1.000
_cell.length_b   1.000
_cell.length_c   1.000
_cell.angle_alpha   90.00
_cell.angle_beta   90.00
_cell.angle_gamma   90.00
#
_symmetry.space_group_name_H-M   'P 1'
#
loop_
_entity.id
_entity.type
_entity.pdbx_description
1 polymer ?
#
loop_
_entity_poly.entity_id
_entity_poly.type
_entity_poly.pdbx_seq_one_letter_code
_entity_poly.pdbx_strand_id
1 'polypeptide(L)'
;MNKQIKAIVFGLSALLFLGGSVNFVVAGNLKENNAENLTGKIEIAEPKADGSFFVSPDYATDFVFTGVGVEWEGDVARDDVNFYLKILDGEKWSEWIELSTDEQDAPDFFSKNITDVAFVRGHGLKLKMEFVDLNKKIDKATIHYFSGEPKEKMQMSLLGDGTNVIARANWINGELDELKRISVWPNAYGDVKKIIIHHTGSVLKDLTNDGIIGQADYDLAVQGVYNWHAKSLSWGDVGYNFLIDPLGRVFEGKAGGDGIVGGHAIRSSTCNKYRAGAEVETGFNRGTIGISLLGDSDKDILTPAARIALVNLIASKSLEFGLEPAGKSFFVDKEYPNIVGHLDVDCTNCPGSSIYGALDSVRAEAQKKFEELGGLSVSIPKASFVGQSDKTVIIKTGETKTAWVEFKNEGKTAWHNYTENKIYLAPASVKLGLAAIDSFNFALAGDPAALLASGYNLDKPNILPGETGRFTLTLNSPEEKIVDIKKLVLAWGDRAWFPGTDFEITVASTKVDYGAVFDSIVKPNIIFENFNYQLILKYKNIGAKVWAKNEISFGAYNSDYKTSSFKDKTWTRNTSGVHPEEEIINPGEYATFNLPIKTGKIGIYDQVFYLIREITVPGTEIVLAEEKVVGSDLAESFLVESGSQAELVSSNFPEKAKPGSRPSVTIKFKNTGITTWKGGSSTVLKILDKEGKKSKFYDYGDWVTKDVAAWLVEKSVKPGETGTFKMYLRAPKTIGDYEQQIILEQKNQKIYIGRQGSLNVLTKVAK
;
A
#
# COMPACT_ATOMS: atom_id res chain seq x y z
N MET A 1 -55.81 10.63 -19.74
CA MET A 1 -57.16 10.46 -19.13
C MET A 1 -57.00 9.45 -17.99
N ASN A 2 -57.35 9.66 -16.72
CA ASN A 2 -57.97 10.77 -16.03
C ASN A 2 -57.62 10.65 -14.52
N LYS A 3 -57.65 11.78 -13.80
CA LYS A 3 -57.37 11.95 -12.37
C LYS A 3 -58.48 11.37 -11.46
N GLN A 4 -58.12 11.25 -10.16
CA GLN A 4 -58.95 11.23 -8.94
C GLN A 4 -59.68 9.93 -8.56
N ILE A 5 -59.41 9.42 -7.34
CA ILE A 5 -60.28 9.53 -6.14
C ILE A 5 -59.45 9.10 -4.90
N LYS A 6 -59.29 10.02 -3.95
CA LYS A 6 -58.92 9.78 -2.54
C LYS A 6 -60.08 10.35 -1.71
N ALA A 7 -60.75 9.52 -0.90
CA ALA A 7 -61.53 9.93 0.27
C ALA A 7 -62.06 8.72 1.08
N ILE A 8 -61.69 8.71 2.38
CA ILE A 8 -62.48 8.26 3.56
C ILE A 8 -62.66 6.75 3.77
N VAL A 9 -62.06 6.20 4.85
CA VAL A 9 -62.67 5.52 6.04
C VAL A 9 -61.51 5.30 7.04
N PHE A 10 -61.49 5.86 8.25
CA PHE A 10 -61.86 5.27 9.56
C PHE A 10 -61.59 6.40 10.60
N GLY A 11 -62.34 6.67 11.66
CA GLY A 11 -63.37 5.93 12.38
C GLY A 11 -63.22 6.34 13.86
N LEU A 12 -64.17 7.13 14.37
CA LEU A 12 -64.23 7.60 15.75
C LEU A 12 -64.32 6.45 16.76
N SER A 13 -63.61 6.55 17.88
CA SER A 13 -64.11 6.07 19.17
C SER A 13 -63.46 6.84 20.32
N ALA A 14 -64.18 7.86 20.80
CA ALA A 14 -64.01 8.42 22.13
C ALA A 14 -64.82 7.57 23.13
N LEU A 15 -64.22 7.17 24.26
CA LEU A 15 -64.96 6.74 25.44
C LEU A 15 -64.31 7.31 26.72
N LEU A 16 -65.01 8.29 27.30
CA LEU A 16 -65.10 8.68 28.71
C LEU A 16 -63.90 8.44 29.66
N PHE A 17 -63.22 9.52 30.02
CA PHE A 17 -62.75 9.75 31.40
C PHE A 17 -63.29 11.11 31.91
N LEU A 18 -64.08 11.04 32.98
CA LEU A 18 -64.48 12.19 33.80
C LEU A 18 -63.36 12.45 34.81
N GLY A 19 -62.67 13.60 34.67
CA GLY A 19 -61.75 14.12 35.70
C GLY A 19 -60.52 14.80 35.12
N GLY A 20 -60.56 16.14 35.02
CA GLY A 20 -59.40 16.98 34.70
C GLY A 20 -59.13 17.16 33.20
N SER A 21 -59.72 18.18 32.59
CA SER A 21 -59.40 18.61 31.23
C SER A 21 -57.96 19.17 31.16
N VAL A 22 -57.00 18.32 30.79
CA VAL A 22 -55.68 18.76 30.33
C VAL A 22 -55.83 19.14 28.86
N ASN A 23 -55.78 20.43 28.55
CA ASN A 23 -55.76 20.92 27.17
C ASN A 23 -54.39 20.60 26.56
N PHE A 24 -54.27 19.46 25.88
CA PHE A 24 -53.11 19.16 25.05
C PHE A 24 -53.14 20.03 23.79
N VAL A 25 -51.98 20.58 23.39
CA VAL A 25 -51.83 21.19 22.07
C VAL A 25 -51.63 20.05 21.07
N VAL A 26 -52.71 19.61 20.40
CA VAL A 26 -52.64 18.64 19.31
C VAL A 26 -52.38 19.38 17.98
N ALA A 27 -51.30 18.98 17.30
CA ALA A 27 -50.97 19.28 15.91
C ALA A 27 -51.00 20.77 15.49
N GLY A 28 -49.94 21.51 15.83
CA GLY A 28 -49.70 22.85 15.27
C GLY A 28 -48.24 23.31 15.31
N ASN A 29 -47.45 22.84 16.28
CA ASN A 29 -46.03 23.21 16.46
C ASN A 29 -45.03 22.07 16.21
N LEU A 30 -45.50 20.89 15.77
CA LEU A 30 -44.65 19.79 15.30
C LEU A 30 -44.18 20.13 13.88
N LYS A 31 -42.97 20.69 13.74
CA LYS A 31 -42.44 21.07 12.42
C LYS A 31 -42.02 19.87 11.58
N GLU A 32 -41.47 18.84 12.21
CA GLU A 32 -41.03 17.60 11.57
C GLU A 32 -41.42 16.42 12.45
N ASN A 33 -42.31 15.55 11.95
CA ASN A 33 -42.60 14.26 12.55
C ASN A 33 -42.52 13.17 11.49
N ASN A 34 -41.83 12.09 11.80
CA ASN A 34 -41.69 10.92 10.94
C ASN A 34 -42.00 9.66 11.75
N ALA A 35 -43.28 9.32 11.83
CA ALA A 35 -43.75 8.14 12.55
C ALA A 35 -43.24 6.83 11.94
N GLU A 36 -42.94 6.79 10.64
CA GLU A 36 -42.34 5.61 9.99
C GLU A 36 -40.92 5.36 10.49
N ASN A 37 -40.15 6.42 10.74
CA ASN A 37 -38.78 6.33 11.25
C ASN A 37 -38.66 6.51 12.77
N LEU A 38 -39.80 6.64 13.47
CA LEU A 38 -39.89 6.85 14.93
C LEU A 38 -39.04 8.03 15.43
N THR A 39 -39.07 9.16 14.73
CA THR A 39 -38.36 10.40 15.10
C THR A 39 -39.23 11.63 14.92
N GLY A 40 -39.10 12.62 15.81
CA GLY A 40 -39.77 13.92 15.67
C GLY A 40 -39.05 15.07 16.38
N LYS A 41 -39.46 16.29 16.04
CA LYS A 41 -38.91 17.55 16.59
C LYS A 41 -40.01 18.54 16.95
N ILE A 42 -39.81 19.24 18.07
CA ILE A 42 -40.61 20.39 18.50
C ILE A 42 -39.68 21.61 18.60
N GLU A 43 -39.99 22.67 17.86
CA GLU A 43 -39.24 23.92 17.94
C GLU A 43 -39.99 24.94 18.79
N ILE A 44 -39.26 25.56 19.71
CA ILE A 44 -39.72 26.64 20.58
C ILE A 44 -38.90 27.88 20.19
N ALA A 45 -39.53 28.81 19.47
CA ALA A 45 -38.92 30.08 19.11
C ALA A 45 -39.07 31.07 20.28
N GLU A 46 -37.98 31.75 20.61
CA GLU A 46 -37.91 32.79 21.66
C GLU A 46 -38.61 32.38 22.98
N PRO A 47 -38.17 31.31 23.67
CA PRO A 47 -38.71 30.94 24.98
C PRO A 47 -38.57 32.11 25.97
N LYS A 48 -39.68 32.76 26.29
CA LYS A 48 -39.72 33.90 27.22
C LYS A 48 -39.77 33.41 28.65
N ALA A 49 -38.71 33.62 29.41
CA ALA A 49 -38.70 33.34 30.84
C ALA A 49 -39.76 34.19 31.58
N ASP A 50 -40.48 33.54 32.49
CA ASP A 50 -41.30 34.19 33.53
C ASP A 50 -40.51 34.16 34.84
N GLY A 51 -39.89 35.27 35.20
CA GLY A 51 -38.89 35.30 36.26
C GLY A 51 -37.61 34.59 35.84
N SER A 52 -37.19 33.57 36.60
CA SER A 52 -35.96 32.81 36.34
C SER A 52 -36.16 31.54 35.51
N PHE A 53 -37.37 31.25 35.03
CA PHE A 53 -37.63 30.01 34.32
C PHE A 53 -38.67 30.15 33.20
N PHE A 54 -38.58 29.27 32.22
CA PHE A 54 -39.58 29.06 31.16
C PHE A 54 -40.17 27.65 31.30
N VAL A 55 -41.47 27.49 31.10
CA VAL A 55 -42.14 26.18 31.00
C VAL A 55 -42.92 26.11 29.69
N SER A 56 -42.68 25.07 28.91
CA SER A 56 -43.40 24.84 27.66
C SER A 56 -44.85 24.42 27.90
N PRO A 57 -45.73 24.57 26.90
CA PRO A 57 -47.01 23.87 26.87
C PRO A 57 -46.85 22.34 26.95
N ASP A 58 -47.97 21.67 27.19
CA ASP A 58 -48.10 20.22 27.17
C ASP A 58 -48.09 19.73 25.72
N TYR A 59 -47.06 18.98 25.34
CA TYR A 59 -46.96 18.36 24.02
C TYR A 59 -47.42 16.91 24.08
N ALA A 60 -48.23 16.50 23.11
CA ALA A 60 -48.54 15.10 22.83
C ALA A 60 -47.73 14.63 21.62
N THR A 61 -47.33 13.36 21.59
CA THR A 61 -46.58 12.76 20.48
C THR A 61 -47.41 11.70 19.76
N ASP A 62 -47.16 11.52 18.46
CA ASP A 62 -47.93 10.59 17.61
C ASP A 62 -47.50 9.13 17.78
N PHE A 63 -46.38 8.88 18.46
CA PHE A 63 -45.88 7.56 18.83
C PHE A 63 -45.25 7.59 20.23
N VAL A 64 -45.08 6.41 20.83
CA VAL A 64 -44.37 6.26 22.10
C VAL A 64 -42.88 6.44 21.85
N PHE A 65 -42.30 7.51 22.38
CA PHE A 65 -40.87 7.76 22.34
C PHE A 65 -40.17 7.10 23.53
N THR A 66 -38.89 6.78 23.35
CA THR A 66 -38.01 6.20 24.38
C THR A 66 -36.77 7.07 24.64
N GLY A 67 -36.62 8.18 23.93
CA GLY A 67 -35.50 9.11 24.11
C GLY A 67 -35.91 10.55 23.79
N VAL A 68 -35.42 11.49 24.60
CA VAL A 68 -35.62 12.93 24.43
C VAL A 68 -34.32 13.67 24.71
N GLY A 69 -33.95 14.59 23.82
CA GLY A 69 -32.81 15.50 23.99
C GLY A 69 -33.15 16.90 23.50
N VAL A 70 -32.44 17.91 24.00
CA VAL A 70 -32.68 19.31 23.66
C VAL A 70 -31.44 19.91 23.01
N GLU A 71 -31.66 20.63 21.93
CA GLU A 71 -30.67 21.48 21.26
C GLU A 71 -31.10 22.94 21.42
N TRP A 72 -30.17 23.88 21.64
CA TRP A 72 -30.53 25.31 21.67
C TRP A 72 -29.52 26.22 20.98
N GLU A 73 -30.04 27.37 20.53
CA GLU A 73 -29.31 28.46 19.91
C GLU A 73 -29.53 29.75 20.72
N GLY A 74 -28.49 30.55 20.92
CA GLY A 74 -28.56 31.84 21.62
C GLY A 74 -27.25 32.19 22.34
N ASP A 75 -27.21 33.40 22.91
CA ASP A 75 -26.12 33.83 23.80
C ASP A 75 -26.41 33.34 25.23
N VAL A 76 -26.38 32.02 25.43
CA VAL A 76 -26.50 31.35 26.74
C VAL A 76 -25.52 30.18 26.75
N ALA A 77 -24.53 30.22 27.63
CA ALA A 77 -23.60 29.10 27.80
C ALA A 77 -24.29 27.96 28.58
N ARG A 78 -23.74 26.74 28.47
CA ARG A 78 -24.29 25.54 29.12
C ARG A 78 -24.43 25.63 30.65
N ASP A 79 -23.55 26.39 31.31
CA ASP A 79 -23.57 26.59 32.76
C ASP A 79 -24.54 27.70 33.19
N ASP A 80 -25.10 28.44 32.23
CA ASP A 80 -26.03 29.55 32.47
C ASP A 80 -27.52 29.11 32.41
N VAL A 81 -27.80 27.84 32.12
CA VAL A 81 -29.17 27.30 31.99
C VAL A 81 -29.25 25.83 32.39
N ASN A 82 -30.29 25.47 33.15
CA ASN A 82 -30.61 24.08 33.48
C ASN A 82 -31.89 23.64 32.76
N PHE A 83 -31.90 22.43 32.21
CA PHE A 83 -33.05 21.87 31.51
C PHE A 83 -33.70 20.76 32.31
N TYR A 84 -35.04 20.71 32.29
CA TYR A 84 -35.82 19.67 32.95
C TYR A 84 -36.95 19.19 32.06
N LEU A 85 -37.18 17.88 32.03
CA LEU A 85 -38.30 17.27 31.32
C LEU A 85 -39.35 16.74 32.29
N LYS A 86 -40.60 16.81 31.86
CA LYS A 86 -41.71 16.06 32.47
C LYS A 86 -42.30 15.16 31.40
N ILE A 87 -42.53 13.89 31.72
CA ILE A 87 -42.97 12.88 30.76
C ILE A 87 -44.36 12.40 31.13
N LEU A 88 -45.24 12.26 30.14
CA LEU A 88 -46.56 11.66 30.30
C LEU A 88 -46.51 10.21 29.83
N ASP A 89 -46.72 9.27 30.76
CA ASP A 89 -46.78 7.84 30.48
C ASP A 89 -48.18 7.28 30.76
N GLY A 90 -48.88 6.88 29.70
CA GLY A 90 -50.34 6.63 29.64
C GLY A 90 -51.24 7.75 30.18
N GLU A 91 -51.27 7.90 31.50
CA GLU A 91 -52.23 8.75 32.23
C GLU A 91 -51.56 9.68 33.25
N LYS A 92 -50.29 9.49 33.59
CA LYS A 92 -49.62 10.21 34.68
C LYS A 92 -48.36 10.92 34.22
N TRP A 93 -48.19 12.14 34.73
CA TRP A 93 -46.95 12.90 34.57
C TRP A 93 -45.90 12.44 35.58
N SER A 94 -44.66 12.27 35.12
CA SER A 94 -43.49 12.01 35.96
C SER A 94 -43.16 13.20 36.87
N GLU A 95 -42.24 13.01 37.82
CA GLU A 95 -41.50 14.14 38.42
C GLU A 95 -40.62 14.82 37.35
N TRP A 96 -40.11 16.03 37.66
CA TRP A 96 -39.15 16.70 36.79
C TRP A 96 -37.84 15.91 36.73
N ILE A 97 -37.38 15.63 35.52
CA ILE A 97 -36.13 14.95 35.22
C ILE A 97 -35.16 15.99 34.73
N GLU A 98 -34.10 16.24 35.49
CA GLU A 98 -33.00 17.11 35.07
C GLU A 98 -32.24 16.49 33.89
N LEU A 99 -31.89 17.31 32.92
CA LEU A 99 -31.00 16.97 31.82
C LEU A 99 -29.66 17.66 32.02
N SER A 100 -28.59 16.87 32.01
CA SER A 100 -27.22 17.39 31.98
C SER A 100 -27.00 18.18 30.69
N THR A 101 -26.36 19.34 30.79
CA THR A 101 -25.95 20.12 29.64
C THR A 101 -24.57 19.68 29.19
N ASP A 102 -24.36 19.60 27.87
CA ASP A 102 -23.09 19.20 27.28
C ASP A 102 -22.69 20.15 26.14
N GLU A 103 -21.38 20.26 25.91
CA GLU A 103 -20.87 20.87 24.68
C GLU A 103 -20.71 19.75 23.67
N GLN A 104 -21.34 19.91 22.50
CA GLN A 104 -21.27 18.90 21.47
C GLN A 104 -19.80 18.61 21.10
N ASP A 105 -19.36 17.35 21.18
CA ASP A 105 -18.07 16.88 20.65
C ASP A 105 -18.02 16.95 19.11
N ALA A 106 -18.07 18.16 18.58
CA ALA A 106 -18.05 18.52 17.17
C ALA A 106 -17.16 19.75 16.97
N PRO A 107 -16.55 19.94 15.79
CA PRO A 107 -15.71 21.11 15.56
C PRO A 107 -16.48 22.41 15.82
N ASP A 108 -15.82 23.48 16.29
CA ASP A 108 -16.46 24.76 16.71
C ASP A 108 -17.42 25.35 15.66
N PHE A 109 -17.22 25.07 14.36
CA PHE A 109 -18.12 25.49 13.28
C PHE A 109 -19.46 24.72 13.24
N PHE A 110 -19.46 23.49 13.74
CA PHE A 110 -20.62 22.61 13.85
C PHE A 110 -21.16 22.49 15.28
N SER A 111 -20.44 22.98 16.30
CA SER A 111 -20.80 22.84 17.70
C SER A 111 -22.15 23.52 18.00
N LYS A 112 -23.07 22.72 18.51
CA LYS A 112 -24.36 23.15 19.04
C LYS A 112 -24.35 23.02 20.56
N ASN A 113 -25.11 23.88 21.23
CA ASN A 113 -25.41 23.62 22.63
C ASN A 113 -26.49 22.54 22.73
N ILE A 114 -26.21 21.50 23.51
CA ILE A 114 -27.06 20.33 23.62
C ILE A 114 -27.21 19.86 25.06
N THR A 115 -28.23 19.08 25.33
CA THR A 115 -28.30 18.26 26.54
C THR A 115 -27.88 16.84 26.22
N ASP A 116 -27.52 16.10 27.26
CA ASP A 116 -27.58 14.65 27.21
C ASP A 116 -29.01 14.16 26.95
N VAL A 117 -29.12 12.89 26.56
CA VAL A 117 -30.42 12.26 26.29
C VAL A 117 -31.02 11.73 27.59
N ALA A 118 -32.30 12.00 27.81
CA ALA A 118 -33.10 11.21 28.75
C ALA A 118 -33.72 10.03 28.00
N PHE A 119 -33.32 8.81 28.38
CA PHE A 119 -34.00 7.58 27.97
C PHE A 119 -35.19 7.34 28.88
N VAL A 120 -36.36 7.70 28.37
CA VAL A 120 -37.64 7.70 29.08
C VAL A 120 -38.77 7.30 28.13
N ARG A 121 -39.72 6.51 28.62
CA ARG A 121 -40.92 6.14 27.87
C ARG A 121 -42.00 7.20 28.01
N GLY A 122 -42.54 7.70 26.91
CA GLY A 122 -43.64 8.65 26.97
C GLY A 122 -44.43 8.79 25.68
N HIS A 123 -45.64 9.34 25.81
CA HIS A 123 -46.49 9.78 24.68
C HIS A 123 -46.85 11.28 24.78
N GLY A 124 -46.24 11.98 25.74
CA GLY A 124 -46.30 13.41 25.88
C GLY A 124 -45.16 13.94 26.75
N LEU A 125 -44.82 15.22 26.60
CA LEU A 125 -43.69 15.84 27.29
C LEU A 125 -43.93 17.32 27.60
N LYS A 126 -43.21 17.84 28.60
CA LYS A 126 -42.99 19.27 28.88
C LYS A 126 -41.52 19.54 29.09
N LEU A 127 -41.07 20.72 28.68
CA LEU A 127 -39.74 21.24 28.94
C LEU A 127 -39.81 22.42 29.91
N LYS A 128 -38.92 22.44 30.90
CA LYS A 128 -38.63 23.59 31.75
C LYS A 128 -37.17 24.00 31.55
N MET A 129 -36.93 25.30 31.41
CA MET A 129 -35.60 25.90 31.37
C MET A 129 -35.46 26.83 32.57
N GLU A 130 -34.42 26.68 33.38
CA GLU A 130 -34.12 27.58 34.49
C GLU A 130 -32.82 28.33 34.19
N PHE A 131 -32.91 29.65 34.08
CA PHE A 131 -31.79 30.52 33.75
C PHE A 131 -31.01 30.90 35.01
N VAL A 132 -29.71 30.65 35.00
CA VAL A 132 -28.77 31.04 36.06
C VAL A 132 -28.36 32.49 35.87
N ASP A 133 -28.05 32.92 34.64
CA ASP A 133 -27.87 34.33 34.27
C ASP A 133 -29.13 34.86 33.55
N LEU A 134 -29.86 35.75 34.22
CA LEU A 134 -31.10 36.34 33.72
C LEU A 134 -30.90 37.33 32.56
N ASN A 135 -29.65 37.72 32.25
CA ASN A 135 -29.35 38.59 31.11
C ASN A 135 -29.17 37.80 29.80
N LYS A 136 -29.04 36.48 29.90
CA LYS A 136 -28.80 35.57 28.78
C LYS A 136 -30.14 35.10 28.21
N LYS A 137 -30.19 34.87 26.90
CA LYS A 137 -31.41 34.47 26.19
C LYS A 137 -31.20 33.31 25.22
N ILE A 138 -32.13 32.36 25.25
CA ILE A 138 -32.25 31.34 24.21
C ILE A 138 -33.11 31.92 23.09
N ASP A 139 -32.58 31.98 21.88
CA ASP A 139 -33.31 32.43 20.68
C ASP A 139 -34.19 31.30 20.13
N LYS A 140 -33.72 30.05 20.25
CA LYS A 140 -34.44 28.86 19.80
C LYS A 140 -34.06 27.64 20.63
N ALA A 141 -35.05 26.86 21.04
CA ALA A 141 -34.84 25.51 21.57
C ALA A 141 -35.56 24.47 20.70
N THR A 142 -34.90 23.35 20.44
CA THR A 142 -35.42 22.24 19.65
C THR A 142 -35.41 20.98 20.52
N ILE A 143 -36.60 20.47 20.83
CA ILE A 143 -36.76 19.17 21.50
C ILE A 143 -36.79 18.10 20.42
N HIS A 144 -35.83 17.19 20.47
CA HIS A 144 -35.83 15.99 19.65
C HIS A 144 -36.37 14.83 20.48
N TYR A 145 -37.26 14.03 19.89
CA TYR A 145 -37.77 12.82 20.52
C TYR A 145 -37.77 11.67 19.51
N PHE A 146 -37.43 10.48 19.97
CA PHE A 146 -37.28 9.31 19.13
C PHE A 146 -37.56 8.02 19.88
N SER A 147 -37.79 6.94 19.14
CA SER A 147 -37.97 5.61 19.70
C SER A 147 -36.99 4.62 19.07
N GLY A 148 -36.54 3.65 19.86
CA GLY A 148 -35.91 2.43 19.34
C GLY A 148 -36.96 1.38 19.04
N GLU A 149 -36.62 0.37 18.24
CA GLU A 149 -37.46 -0.81 18.08
C GLU A 149 -36.86 -1.99 18.85
N PRO A 150 -37.62 -2.61 19.77
CA PRO A 150 -37.16 -3.81 20.46
C PRO A 150 -36.87 -4.92 19.45
N LYS A 151 -35.64 -5.46 19.43
CA LYS A 151 -35.30 -6.66 18.66
C LYS A 151 -35.49 -7.89 19.53
N GLU A 152 -36.23 -8.90 19.05
CA GLU A 152 -36.50 -10.12 19.82
C GLU A 152 -35.22 -10.90 20.19
N LYS A 153 -34.12 -10.77 19.42
CA LYS A 153 -32.81 -11.39 19.71
C LYS A 153 -31.63 -10.61 19.12
N MET A 154 -30.71 -10.12 19.95
CA MET A 154 -29.39 -9.66 19.52
C MET A 154 -28.39 -10.83 19.60
N GLN A 155 -27.77 -11.23 18.48
CA GLN A 155 -26.72 -12.25 18.48
C GLN A 155 -25.37 -11.63 18.85
N MET A 156 -24.56 -12.34 19.66
CA MET A 156 -23.18 -11.95 19.93
C MET A 156 -22.26 -12.58 18.89
N SER A 157 -21.34 -11.79 18.35
CA SER A 157 -20.17 -12.31 17.63
C SER A 157 -18.99 -12.40 18.58
N LEU A 158 -18.32 -13.55 18.61
CA LEU A 158 -17.04 -13.69 19.29
C LEU A 158 -15.98 -12.97 18.47
N LEU A 159 -15.29 -11.98 19.04
CA LEU A 159 -13.99 -11.59 18.51
C LEU A 159 -13.00 -12.75 18.76
N GLY A 160 -12.04 -12.93 17.86
CA GLY A 160 -11.05 -14.02 17.91
C GLY A 160 -10.16 -14.06 19.17
N ASP A 161 -10.31 -13.09 20.07
CA ASP A 161 -9.57 -12.90 21.32
C ASP A 161 -10.38 -13.22 22.59
N GLY A 162 -11.67 -13.59 22.46
CA GLY A 162 -12.55 -13.91 23.59
C GLY A 162 -13.34 -12.74 24.17
N THR A 163 -13.25 -11.53 23.61
CA THR A 163 -14.13 -10.42 23.95
C THR A 163 -15.45 -10.53 23.16
N ASN A 164 -16.59 -10.55 23.86
CA ASN A 164 -17.91 -10.62 23.22
C ASN A 164 -18.37 -9.20 22.85
N VAL A 165 -18.35 -8.88 21.55
CA VAL A 165 -18.87 -7.63 21.02
C VAL A 165 -20.13 -7.90 20.19
N ILE A 166 -21.20 -7.19 20.50
CA ILE A 166 -22.44 -7.20 19.73
C ILE A 166 -22.23 -6.33 18.50
N ALA A 167 -22.09 -6.98 17.34
CA ALA A 167 -21.91 -6.30 16.06
C ALA A 167 -23.08 -5.36 15.74
N ARG A 168 -22.80 -4.25 15.05
CA ARG A 168 -23.79 -3.21 14.70
C ARG A 168 -25.07 -3.75 14.07
N ALA A 169 -24.93 -4.69 13.14
CA ALA A 169 -26.06 -5.31 12.44
C ALA A 169 -27.08 -5.97 13.39
N ASN A 170 -26.63 -6.36 14.58
CA ASN A 170 -27.46 -7.05 15.56
C ASN A 170 -28.22 -6.08 16.47
N TRP A 171 -27.79 -4.83 16.62
CA TRP A 171 -28.43 -3.86 17.53
C TRP A 171 -29.01 -2.61 16.86
N ILE A 172 -28.58 -2.25 15.64
CA ILE A 172 -29.16 -1.14 14.85
C ILE A 172 -30.30 -1.64 13.95
N ASN A 173 -31.41 -0.91 13.90
CA ASN A 173 -32.54 -1.14 12.99
C ASN A 173 -32.41 -0.24 11.74
N GLY A 174 -32.45 -0.83 10.52
CA GLY A 174 -32.37 -0.14 9.23
C GLY A 174 -31.22 -0.61 8.34
N GLU A 175 -31.31 -0.37 7.01
CA GLU A 175 -30.12 -0.44 6.16
C GLU A 175 -29.09 0.54 6.75
N LEU A 176 -27.82 0.10 6.81
CA LEU A 176 -26.70 1.03 6.90
C LEU A 176 -26.80 1.87 5.63
N ASP A 177 -27.61 2.92 5.65
CA ASP A 177 -27.49 4.00 4.71
C ASP A 177 -26.04 4.44 4.91
N GLU A 178 -25.15 3.97 4.03
CA GLU A 178 -23.85 4.58 3.79
C GLU A 178 -24.20 6.02 3.48
N LEU A 179 -24.26 6.86 4.52
CA LEU A 179 -24.95 8.13 4.47
C LEU A 179 -24.28 8.94 3.37
N LYS A 180 -24.96 9.01 2.22
CA LYS A 180 -24.68 9.91 1.09
C LYS A 180 -24.94 11.37 1.47
N ARG A 181 -24.73 11.71 2.74
CA ARG A 181 -24.92 13.03 3.34
C ARG A 181 -23.60 13.48 3.92
N ILE A 182 -23.40 14.80 3.86
CA ILE A 182 -22.32 15.51 4.54
C ILE A 182 -22.40 15.14 6.03
N SER A 183 -21.52 14.24 6.47
CA SER A 183 -21.33 13.90 7.87
C SER A 183 -20.33 14.87 8.48
N VAL A 184 -20.60 15.34 9.70
CA VAL A 184 -19.63 16.11 10.50
C VAL A 184 -18.35 15.30 10.74
N TRP A 185 -18.48 13.97 10.77
CA TRP A 185 -17.41 13.01 11.04
C TRP A 185 -17.23 12.02 9.87
N PRO A 186 -16.66 12.48 8.74
CA PRO A 186 -16.41 11.60 7.59
C PRO A 186 -15.46 10.47 7.96
N ASN A 187 -15.60 9.33 7.29
CA ASN A 187 -14.78 8.16 7.56
C ASN A 187 -13.30 8.48 7.33
N ALA A 188 -12.53 8.45 8.42
CA ALA A 188 -11.09 8.60 8.44
C ALA A 188 -10.50 7.58 9.42
N TYR A 189 -9.23 7.21 9.23
CA TYR A 189 -8.55 6.25 10.11
C TYR A 189 -7.31 6.88 10.74
N GLY A 190 -7.01 6.49 11.98
CA GLY A 190 -5.83 6.90 12.73
C GLY A 190 -5.16 5.71 13.40
N ASP A 191 -3.84 5.79 13.58
CA ASP A 191 -3.11 4.79 14.35
C ASP A 191 -3.45 4.96 15.84
N VAL A 192 -3.99 3.92 16.47
CA VAL A 192 -4.53 4.02 17.84
C VAL A 192 -3.37 4.15 18.82
N LYS A 193 -3.33 5.27 19.54
CA LYS A 193 -2.34 5.58 20.57
C LYS A 193 -2.93 5.66 21.98
N LYS A 194 -4.24 5.89 22.11
CA LYS A 194 -4.96 6.03 23.39
C LYS A 194 -6.35 5.42 23.35
N ILE A 195 -6.89 5.09 24.51
CA ILE A 195 -8.30 4.75 24.72
C ILE A 195 -8.91 5.80 25.65
N ILE A 196 -9.98 6.46 25.21
CA ILE A 196 -10.69 7.49 25.98
C ILE A 196 -11.99 6.89 26.53
N ILE A 197 -12.17 6.99 27.84
CA ILE A 197 -13.32 6.46 28.56
C ILE A 197 -14.33 7.58 28.76
N HIS A 198 -15.58 7.29 28.41
CA HIS A 198 -16.74 8.16 28.48
C HIS A 198 -17.86 7.52 29.29
N HIS A 199 -18.79 8.36 29.76
CA HIS A 199 -20.17 7.94 30.02
C HIS A 199 -21.07 8.50 28.91
N THR A 200 -22.33 8.09 28.83
CA THR A 200 -23.30 8.76 27.94
C THR A 200 -23.98 9.97 28.60
N GLY A 201 -23.73 10.22 29.89
CA GLY A 201 -24.35 11.31 30.68
C GLY A 201 -25.87 11.16 30.83
N SER A 202 -26.42 10.04 30.34
CA SER A 202 -27.84 9.91 30.06
C SER A 202 -28.62 9.45 31.30
N VAL A 203 -29.79 10.04 31.51
CA VAL A 203 -30.76 9.52 32.48
C VAL A 203 -31.46 8.31 31.88
N LEU A 204 -31.40 7.16 32.55
CA LEU A 204 -32.09 5.95 32.13
C LEU A 204 -33.23 5.56 33.08
N LYS A 205 -34.42 5.34 32.51
CA LYS A 205 -35.62 4.84 33.21
C LYS A 205 -36.12 3.56 32.56
N ASP A 206 -37.21 2.99 33.10
CA ASP A 206 -37.93 1.87 32.49
C ASP A 206 -38.56 2.35 31.16
N LEU A 207 -38.10 1.74 30.06
CA LEU A 207 -38.48 2.04 28.69
C LEU A 207 -39.55 1.08 28.16
N THR A 208 -39.70 -0.08 28.80
CA THR A 208 -40.63 -1.13 28.36
C THR A 208 -41.94 -1.15 29.15
N ASN A 209 -42.00 -0.42 30.26
CA ASN A 209 -43.12 -0.37 31.21
C ASN A 209 -43.42 -1.76 31.82
N ASP A 210 -42.37 -2.54 32.09
CA ASP A 210 -42.46 -3.84 32.77
C ASP A 210 -42.10 -3.75 34.28
N GLY A 211 -41.72 -2.55 34.75
CA GLY A 211 -41.40 -2.25 36.13
C GLY A 211 -39.95 -2.55 36.52
N ILE A 212 -39.09 -2.93 35.57
CA ILE A 212 -37.67 -3.16 35.80
C ILE A 212 -36.83 -2.33 34.82
N ILE A 213 -35.62 -1.97 35.23
CA ILE A 213 -34.60 -1.46 34.30
C ILE A 213 -33.67 -2.64 34.02
N GLY A 214 -33.72 -3.15 32.80
CA GLY A 214 -33.03 -4.37 32.41
C GLY A 214 -32.58 -4.38 30.95
N GLN A 215 -32.35 -5.58 30.44
CA GLN A 215 -31.71 -5.79 29.14
C GLN A 215 -32.43 -5.07 28.00
N ALA A 216 -33.76 -5.12 27.97
CA ALA A 216 -34.56 -4.50 26.92
C ALA A 216 -34.48 -2.96 26.95
N ASP A 217 -34.38 -2.36 28.13
CA ASP A 217 -34.17 -0.92 28.28
C ASP A 217 -32.78 -0.51 27.81
N TYR A 218 -31.75 -1.28 28.15
CA TYR A 218 -30.40 -1.05 27.66
C TYR A 218 -30.31 -1.17 26.13
N ASP A 219 -31.02 -2.14 25.54
CA ASP A 219 -31.09 -2.31 24.08
C ASP A 219 -31.71 -1.08 23.40
N LEU A 220 -32.79 -0.54 23.96
CA LEU A 220 -33.45 0.67 23.47
C LEU A 220 -32.60 1.93 23.69
N ALA A 221 -31.89 2.01 24.81
CA ALA A 221 -31.02 3.13 25.14
C ALA A 221 -29.79 3.20 24.21
N VAL A 222 -29.15 2.06 23.92
CA VAL A 222 -28.03 2.01 22.95
C VAL A 222 -28.50 2.42 21.55
N GLN A 223 -29.67 1.97 21.10
CA GLN A 223 -30.30 2.48 19.86
C GLN A 223 -30.59 3.97 19.94
N GLY A 224 -31.00 4.45 21.11
CA GLY A 224 -31.27 5.86 21.36
C GLY A 224 -30.03 6.75 21.25
N VAL A 225 -28.86 6.30 21.73
CA VAL A 225 -27.58 7.00 21.52
C VAL A 225 -27.29 7.14 20.03
N TYR A 226 -27.52 6.10 19.23
CA TYR A 226 -27.36 6.18 17.77
C TYR A 226 -28.36 7.16 17.14
N ASN A 227 -29.64 7.11 17.51
CA ASN A 227 -30.64 8.04 17.00
C ASN A 227 -30.29 9.50 17.33
N TRP A 228 -29.79 9.76 18.54
CA TRP A 228 -29.34 11.09 18.94
C TRP A 228 -28.16 11.58 18.11
N HIS A 229 -27.06 10.83 18.08
CA HIS A 229 -25.85 11.26 17.37
C HIS A 229 -26.05 11.28 15.85
N ALA A 230 -26.50 10.16 15.28
CA ALA A 230 -26.55 9.99 13.84
C ALA A 230 -27.69 10.78 13.19
N LYS A 231 -28.90 10.77 13.79
CA LYS A 231 -30.11 11.35 13.18
C LYS A 231 -30.42 12.76 13.70
N SER A 232 -30.46 12.97 15.01
CA SER A 232 -30.80 14.28 15.59
C SER A 232 -29.67 15.30 15.41
N LEU A 233 -28.44 14.93 15.77
CA LEU A 233 -27.26 15.80 15.68
C LEU A 233 -26.58 15.78 14.31
N SER A 234 -27.02 14.91 13.39
CA SER A 234 -26.49 14.79 12.03
C SER A 234 -24.99 14.42 11.95
N TRP A 235 -24.46 13.75 12.97
CA TRP A 235 -23.08 13.24 12.95
C TRP A 235 -22.88 12.12 11.92
N GLY A 236 -23.98 11.50 11.50
CA GLY A 236 -24.01 10.39 10.56
C GLY A 236 -23.67 9.02 11.17
N ASP A 237 -23.14 8.98 12.40
CA ASP A 237 -23.07 7.75 13.18
C ASP A 237 -22.95 8.09 14.68
N VAL A 238 -22.94 7.06 15.53
CA VAL A 238 -22.53 7.20 16.92
C VAL A 238 -21.05 7.66 17.01
N GLY A 239 -20.77 8.65 17.86
CA GLY A 239 -19.43 9.21 18.03
C GLY A 239 -18.40 8.26 18.66
N TYR A 240 -18.85 7.32 19.50
CA TYR A 240 -17.99 6.37 20.22
C TYR A 240 -17.68 5.13 19.36
N ASN A 241 -16.49 4.54 19.54
CA ASN A 241 -16.12 3.27 18.89
C ASN A 241 -16.79 2.06 19.56
N PHE A 242 -17.03 2.12 20.87
CA PHE A 242 -17.72 1.07 21.62
C PHE A 242 -18.67 1.66 22.67
N LEU A 243 -19.76 0.95 22.95
CA LEU A 243 -20.63 1.22 24.09
C LEU A 243 -20.65 0.02 25.03
N ILE A 244 -20.78 0.25 26.33
CA ILE A 244 -20.93 -0.80 27.34
C ILE A 244 -22.15 -0.51 28.19
N ASP A 245 -23.06 -1.48 28.32
CA ASP A 245 -24.23 -1.34 29.17
C ASP A 245 -23.96 -1.80 30.63
N PRO A 246 -24.88 -1.52 31.57
CA PRO A 246 -24.74 -1.93 32.97
C PRO A 246 -24.69 -3.46 33.20
N LEU A 247 -25.07 -4.28 32.21
CA LEU A 247 -24.94 -5.75 32.25
C LEU A 247 -23.59 -6.24 31.73
N GLY A 248 -22.70 -5.34 31.32
CA GLY A 248 -21.38 -5.67 30.78
C GLY A 248 -21.41 -6.18 29.33
N ARG A 249 -22.48 -5.90 28.59
CA ARG A 249 -22.53 -6.19 27.14
C ARG A 249 -21.81 -5.07 26.40
N VAL A 250 -20.91 -5.45 25.51
CA VAL A 250 -20.15 -4.51 24.67
C VAL A 250 -20.82 -4.43 23.30
N PHE A 251 -21.09 -3.23 22.81
CA PHE A 251 -21.68 -2.96 21.52
C PHE A 251 -20.65 -2.28 20.61
N GLU A 252 -20.51 -2.76 19.38
CA GLU A 252 -19.74 -2.09 18.35
C GLU A 252 -20.42 -0.75 18.03
N GLY A 253 -19.72 0.36 18.28
CA GLY A 253 -20.13 1.74 18.01
C GLY A 253 -19.84 2.10 16.56
N LYS A 254 -19.14 3.20 16.26
CA LYS A 254 -18.95 3.77 14.90
C LYS A 254 -18.54 2.72 13.85
N ALA A 255 -19.22 2.75 12.69
CA ALA A 255 -18.94 1.85 11.57
C ALA A 255 -17.57 2.13 10.94
N GLY A 256 -16.81 1.05 10.70
CA GLY A 256 -15.45 1.11 10.15
C GLY A 256 -14.48 0.14 10.84
N GLY A 257 -14.92 -0.47 11.94
CA GLY A 257 -14.07 -1.33 12.78
C GLY A 257 -13.06 -0.49 13.56
N ASP A 258 -12.03 -1.14 14.07
CA ASP A 258 -11.01 -0.45 14.85
C ASP A 258 -10.25 0.62 14.05
N GLY A 259 -9.71 1.63 14.74
CA GLY A 259 -8.96 2.74 14.14
C GLY A 259 -9.80 3.77 13.36
N ILE A 260 -11.10 3.54 13.17
CA ILE A 260 -12.03 4.56 12.67
C ILE A 260 -12.03 5.75 13.63
N VAL A 261 -11.82 6.95 13.08
CA VAL A 261 -11.84 8.20 13.85
C VAL A 261 -13.29 8.47 14.28
N GLY A 262 -13.54 8.46 15.59
CA GLY A 262 -14.83 8.81 16.16
C GLY A 262 -15.10 10.31 16.23
N GLY A 263 -16.18 10.67 16.93
CA GLY A 263 -16.56 12.03 17.26
C GLY A 263 -16.94 12.09 18.73
N HIS A 264 -15.96 11.93 19.61
CA HIS A 264 -16.16 11.72 21.04
C HIS A 264 -15.20 12.51 21.93
N ALA A 265 -14.20 13.18 21.37
CA ALA A 265 -13.25 13.97 22.15
C ALA A 265 -12.66 15.11 21.32
N ILE A 266 -13.19 16.31 21.54
CA ILE A 266 -12.60 17.57 21.11
C ILE A 266 -12.42 18.46 22.34
N ARG A 267 -11.26 19.12 22.42
CA ARG A 267 -11.10 20.23 23.34
C ARG A 267 -11.50 21.54 22.68
N SER A 268 -12.60 22.13 23.14
CA SER A 268 -13.11 23.41 22.60
C SER A 268 -12.08 24.53 22.73
N SER A 269 -12.14 25.53 21.86
CA SER A 269 -11.22 26.68 21.90
C SER A 269 -11.25 27.42 23.25
N THR A 270 -12.41 27.46 23.90
CA THR A 270 -12.57 28.00 25.27
C THR A 270 -11.82 27.19 26.30
N CYS A 271 -11.99 25.85 26.30
CA CYS A 271 -11.24 24.99 27.22
C CYS A 271 -9.74 25.03 26.93
N ASN A 272 -9.34 25.07 25.66
CA ASN A 272 -7.94 25.12 25.26
C ASN A 272 -7.26 26.43 25.69
N LYS A 273 -7.99 27.55 25.66
CA LYS A 273 -7.52 28.82 26.23
C LYS A 273 -7.26 28.68 27.73
N TYR A 274 -8.17 28.04 28.47
CA TYR A 274 -8.01 27.82 29.91
C TYR A 274 -6.84 26.86 30.23
N ARG A 275 -6.72 25.74 29.50
CA ARG A 275 -5.73 24.69 29.79
C ARG A 275 -4.34 24.95 29.21
N ALA A 276 -4.26 25.57 28.04
CA ALA A 276 -3.04 25.70 27.25
C ALA A 276 -2.76 27.13 26.76
N GLY A 277 -3.61 28.11 27.07
CA GLY A 277 -3.44 29.51 26.66
C GLY A 277 -3.65 29.76 25.16
N ALA A 278 -4.22 28.80 24.43
CA ALA A 278 -4.41 28.89 22.99
C ALA A 278 -5.91 28.95 22.63
N GLU A 279 -6.30 29.96 21.84
CA GLU A 279 -7.68 30.18 21.39
C GLU A 279 -7.99 29.40 20.09
N VAL A 280 -7.67 28.11 20.10
CA VAL A 280 -7.93 27.19 18.98
C VAL A 280 -8.46 25.88 19.52
N GLU A 281 -9.34 25.22 18.78
CA GLU A 281 -9.78 23.86 19.09
C GLU A 281 -8.59 22.88 19.02
N THR A 282 -8.62 21.81 19.83
CA THR A 282 -7.64 20.70 19.74
C THR A 282 -8.37 19.36 19.64
N GLY A 283 -8.18 18.64 18.53
CA GLY A 283 -8.83 17.35 18.30
C GLY A 283 -8.11 16.16 18.94
N PHE A 284 -8.86 15.32 19.67
CA PHE A 284 -8.36 14.07 20.29
C PHE A 284 -8.98 12.80 19.69
N ASN A 285 -9.95 12.93 18.77
CA ASN A 285 -10.58 11.80 18.08
C ASN A 285 -9.60 10.96 17.24
N ARG A 286 -8.62 11.59 16.56
CA ARG A 286 -7.74 10.86 15.66
C ARG A 286 -6.69 10.07 16.44
N GLY A 287 -6.67 8.75 16.23
CA GLY A 287 -5.73 7.86 16.91
C GLY A 287 -6.18 7.47 18.32
N THR A 288 -7.49 7.56 18.60
CA THR A 288 -8.06 7.07 19.85
C THR A 288 -9.24 6.14 19.62
N ILE A 289 -9.51 5.29 20.61
CA ILE A 289 -10.74 4.51 20.71
C ILE A 289 -11.58 5.13 21.83
N GLY A 290 -12.79 5.61 21.49
CA GLY A 290 -13.78 6.06 22.48
C GLY A 290 -14.65 4.90 22.98
N ILE A 291 -14.64 4.64 24.29
CA ILE A 291 -15.50 3.65 24.94
C ILE A 291 -16.46 4.39 25.86
N SER A 292 -17.77 4.33 25.58
CA SER A 292 -18.79 4.99 26.41
C SER A 292 -19.62 4.01 27.22
N LEU A 293 -19.70 4.22 28.53
CA LEU A 293 -20.53 3.44 29.43
C LEU A 293 -21.91 4.10 29.54
N LEU A 294 -22.96 3.32 29.34
CA LEU A 294 -24.34 3.81 29.33
C LEU A 294 -24.76 4.28 30.72
N GLY A 295 -25.25 5.53 30.81
CA GLY A 295 -25.79 6.15 32.03
C GLY A 295 -25.05 7.41 32.46
N ASP A 296 -25.46 7.96 33.60
CA ASP A 296 -24.84 9.14 34.23
C ASP A 296 -24.01 8.69 35.44
N SER A 297 -22.71 8.47 35.23
CA SER A 297 -21.79 8.01 36.28
C SER A 297 -21.39 9.06 37.33
N ASP A 298 -21.98 10.26 37.31
CA ASP A 298 -21.96 11.15 38.48
C ASP A 298 -23.08 10.83 39.49
N LYS A 299 -24.16 10.19 39.02
CA LYS A 299 -25.31 9.79 39.83
C LYS A 299 -25.37 8.28 40.06
N ASP A 300 -24.93 7.51 39.08
CA ASP A 300 -24.96 6.05 39.05
C ASP A 300 -23.59 5.45 39.37
N ILE A 301 -23.60 4.26 39.98
CA ILE A 301 -22.38 3.51 40.31
C ILE A 301 -21.99 2.61 39.14
N LEU A 302 -20.71 2.62 38.79
CA LEU A 302 -20.13 1.66 37.84
C LEU A 302 -20.40 0.21 38.30
N THR A 303 -21.22 -0.52 37.56
CA THR A 303 -21.59 -1.89 37.94
C THR A 303 -20.38 -2.84 37.81
N PRO A 304 -20.32 -3.91 38.63
CA PRO A 304 -19.26 -4.92 38.50
C PRO A 304 -19.19 -5.55 37.10
N ALA A 305 -20.34 -5.78 36.46
CA ALA A 305 -20.39 -6.37 35.13
C ALA A 305 -19.83 -5.42 34.05
N ALA A 306 -20.23 -4.14 34.07
CA ALA A 306 -19.68 -3.13 33.17
C ALA A 306 -18.18 -2.92 33.39
N ARG A 307 -17.70 -2.93 34.64
CA ARG A 307 -16.27 -2.82 34.96
C ARG A 307 -15.46 -3.99 34.39
N ILE A 308 -15.95 -5.23 34.55
CA ILE A 308 -15.29 -6.42 34.00
C ILE A 308 -15.22 -6.33 32.47
N ALA A 309 -16.32 -5.93 31.82
CA ALA A 309 -16.37 -5.75 30.37
C ALA A 309 -15.39 -4.66 29.90
N LEU A 310 -15.32 -3.53 30.60
CA LEU A 310 -14.39 -2.43 30.32
C LEU A 310 -12.93 -2.89 30.44
N VAL A 311 -12.56 -3.58 31.52
CA VAL A 311 -11.21 -4.12 31.74
C VAL A 311 -10.82 -5.09 30.63
N ASN A 312 -11.71 -6.02 30.28
CA ASN A 312 -11.45 -6.99 29.21
C ASN A 312 -11.29 -6.31 27.84
N LEU A 313 -12.18 -5.37 27.50
CA LEU A 313 -12.13 -4.65 26.24
C LEU A 313 -10.85 -3.81 26.13
N ILE A 314 -10.48 -3.09 27.19
CA ILE A 314 -9.23 -2.33 27.24
C ILE A 314 -8.05 -3.27 26.99
N ALA A 315 -7.94 -4.38 27.74
CA ALA A 315 -6.82 -5.32 27.61
C ALA A 315 -6.71 -5.91 26.19
N SER A 316 -7.85 -6.28 25.58
CA SER A 316 -7.92 -6.78 24.22
C SER A 316 -7.43 -5.76 23.20
N LYS A 317 -7.99 -4.55 23.23
CA LYS A 317 -7.64 -3.48 22.28
C LYS A 317 -6.21 -2.99 22.50
N SER A 318 -5.75 -2.96 23.75
CA SER A 318 -4.36 -2.72 24.10
C SER A 318 -3.40 -3.73 23.49
N LEU A 319 -3.75 -5.03 23.51
CA LEU A 319 -2.96 -6.07 22.85
C LEU A 319 -2.94 -5.90 21.34
N GLU A 320 -4.09 -5.60 20.75
CA GLU A 320 -4.24 -5.38 19.31
C GLU A 320 -3.38 -4.20 18.81
N PHE A 321 -3.34 -3.10 19.55
CA PHE A 321 -2.63 -1.87 19.17
C PHE A 321 -1.25 -1.69 19.79
N GLY A 322 -0.78 -2.66 20.59
CA GLY A 322 0.53 -2.58 21.26
C GLY A 322 0.62 -1.46 22.30
N LEU A 323 -0.47 -1.23 23.03
CA LEU A 323 -0.58 -0.20 24.07
C LEU A 323 -0.63 -0.85 25.45
N GLU A 324 0.39 -0.69 26.28
CA GLU A 324 0.33 -1.17 27.67
C GLU A 324 -0.75 -0.39 28.46
N PRO A 325 -1.78 -1.03 29.04
CA PRO A 325 -2.86 -0.32 29.75
C PRO A 325 -2.38 0.57 30.91
N ALA A 326 -1.34 0.15 31.65
CA ALA A 326 -0.76 0.94 32.73
C ALA A 326 0.31 1.95 32.25
N GLY A 327 0.64 1.93 30.96
CA GLY A 327 1.65 2.79 30.36
C GLY A 327 1.17 4.24 30.12
N LYS A 328 2.11 5.08 29.69
CA LYS A 328 1.86 6.45 29.25
C LYS A 328 2.76 6.80 28.06
N SER A 329 2.35 7.77 27.26
CA SER A 329 3.14 8.28 26.13
C SER A 329 2.64 9.64 25.70
N PHE A 330 3.47 10.39 24.96
CA PHE A 330 3.08 11.67 24.36
C PHE A 330 1.90 11.46 23.39
N PHE A 331 0.89 12.32 23.49
CA PHE A 331 -0.23 12.36 22.57
C PHE A 331 -0.75 13.79 22.46
N VAL A 332 -0.82 14.31 21.23
CA VAL A 332 -1.30 15.66 20.88
C VAL A 332 -0.49 16.80 21.49
N ASP A 333 -0.57 17.03 22.80
CA ASP A 333 0.02 18.19 23.48
C ASP A 333 0.91 17.84 24.67
N LYS A 334 0.73 16.66 25.31
CA LYS A 334 1.55 16.22 26.46
C LYS A 334 1.56 14.71 26.60
N GLU A 335 2.25 14.20 27.64
CA GLU A 335 2.12 12.80 28.03
C GLU A 335 0.78 12.54 28.70
N TYR A 336 0.09 11.50 28.23
CA TYR A 336 -1.12 10.97 28.85
C TYR A 336 -0.92 9.48 29.18
N PRO A 337 -1.58 8.95 30.23
CA PRO A 337 -1.83 7.52 30.36
C PRO A 337 -2.40 6.94 29.06
N ASN A 338 -2.17 5.66 28.79
CA ASN A 338 -2.71 5.04 27.57
C ASN A 338 -4.24 4.90 27.62
N ILE A 339 -4.80 4.83 28.84
CA ILE A 339 -6.23 4.85 29.10
C ILE A 339 -6.55 6.15 29.84
N VAL A 340 -7.38 7.02 29.27
CA VAL A 340 -7.72 8.34 29.84
C VAL A 340 -9.22 8.50 30.01
N GLY A 341 -9.65 9.31 30.97
CA GLY A 341 -11.03 9.80 30.99
C GLY A 341 -11.19 10.99 30.05
N HIS A 342 -12.40 11.25 29.56
CA HIS A 342 -12.67 12.44 28.73
C HIS A 342 -12.24 13.76 29.42
N LEU A 343 -12.49 13.86 30.74
CA LEU A 343 -12.04 14.94 31.63
C LEU A 343 -10.52 15.22 31.56
N ASP A 344 -9.69 14.22 31.24
CA ASP A 344 -8.25 14.42 31.16
C ASP A 344 -7.85 15.24 29.93
N VAL A 345 -8.63 15.17 28.84
CA VAL A 345 -8.33 15.81 27.55
C VAL A 345 -9.18 17.06 27.30
N ASP A 346 -10.37 17.16 27.89
CA ASP A 346 -11.28 18.30 27.75
C ASP A 346 -11.89 18.80 29.08
N CYS A 347 -12.60 19.93 29.07
CA CYS A 347 -13.28 20.55 30.20
C CYS A 347 -14.74 20.04 30.33
N THR A 348 -14.87 18.75 30.61
CA THR A 348 -16.14 18.03 30.77
C THR A 348 -16.17 17.26 32.09
N ASN A 349 -17.34 16.91 32.60
CA ASN A 349 -17.47 16.00 33.76
C ASN A 349 -17.36 14.52 33.36
N CYS A 350 -17.47 14.21 32.06
CA CYS A 350 -17.33 12.87 31.51
C CYS A 350 -15.93 12.28 31.83
N PRO A 351 -15.77 11.03 32.30
CA PRO A 351 -16.76 9.95 32.35
C PRO A 351 -17.58 9.86 33.64
N GLY A 352 -17.69 10.95 34.42
CA GLY A 352 -18.35 10.97 35.71
C GLY A 352 -17.49 10.40 36.83
N SER A 353 -17.78 10.84 38.06
CA SER A 353 -16.98 10.57 39.25
C SER A 353 -16.83 9.08 39.57
N SER A 354 -17.86 8.26 39.36
CA SER A 354 -17.77 6.82 39.65
C SER A 354 -16.80 6.09 38.72
N ILE A 355 -16.75 6.45 37.43
CA ILE A 355 -15.83 5.81 36.47
C ILE A 355 -14.44 6.43 36.61
N TYR A 356 -14.36 7.76 36.69
CA TYR A 356 -13.08 8.48 36.78
C TYR A 356 -12.30 8.05 38.02
N GLY A 357 -12.96 7.95 39.17
CA GLY A 357 -12.34 7.46 40.41
C GLY A 357 -11.86 6.00 40.35
N ALA A 358 -12.36 5.21 39.40
CA ALA A 358 -11.95 3.82 39.20
C ALA A 358 -10.79 3.66 38.20
N LEU A 359 -10.42 4.68 37.42
CA LEU A 359 -9.51 4.54 36.27
C LEU A 359 -8.15 3.94 36.63
N ASP A 360 -7.56 4.30 37.78
CA ASP A 360 -6.27 3.73 38.20
C ASP A 360 -6.37 2.22 38.44
N SER A 361 -7.43 1.78 39.11
CA SER A 361 -7.68 0.36 39.35
C SER A 361 -8.01 -0.39 38.05
N VAL A 362 -8.75 0.25 37.13
CA VAL A 362 -9.08 -0.30 35.81
C VAL A 362 -7.81 -0.47 34.96
N ARG A 363 -6.90 0.51 34.94
CA ARG A 363 -5.60 0.41 34.26
C ARG A 363 -4.78 -0.77 34.80
N ALA A 364 -4.71 -0.93 36.12
CA ALA A 364 -3.97 -2.02 36.75
C ALA A 364 -4.57 -3.41 36.44
N GLU A 365 -5.90 -3.53 36.51
CA GLU A 365 -6.59 -4.79 36.18
C GLU A 365 -6.48 -5.11 34.69
N ALA A 366 -6.61 -4.12 33.82
CA ALA A 366 -6.43 -4.28 32.39
C ALA A 366 -4.99 -4.64 32.03
N GLN A 367 -3.99 -4.07 32.71
CA GLN A 367 -2.58 -4.44 32.54
C GLN A 367 -2.34 -5.91 32.87
N LYS A 368 -2.87 -6.38 34.02
CA LYS A 368 -2.79 -7.79 34.39
C LYS A 368 -3.45 -8.68 33.34
N LYS A 369 -4.63 -8.29 32.86
CA LYS A 369 -5.33 -9.05 31.81
C LYS A 369 -4.58 -9.04 30.48
N PHE A 370 -3.99 -7.91 30.12
CA PHE A 370 -3.13 -7.75 28.95
C PHE A 370 -1.92 -8.70 28.99
N GLU A 371 -1.27 -8.80 30.16
CA GLU A 371 -0.18 -9.77 30.39
C GLU A 371 -0.65 -11.23 30.30
N GLU A 372 -1.83 -11.55 30.85
CA GLU A 372 -2.45 -12.89 30.73
C GLU A 372 -2.76 -13.25 29.26
N LEU A 373 -3.07 -12.26 28.42
CA LEU A 373 -3.29 -12.43 26.99
C LEU A 373 -1.99 -12.50 26.17
N GLY A 374 -0.82 -12.37 26.81
CA GLY A 374 0.50 -12.49 26.19
C GLY A 374 1.31 -11.18 26.17
N GLY A 375 0.76 -10.06 26.63
CA GLY A 375 1.41 -8.75 26.68
C GLY A 375 1.97 -8.29 25.34
N LEU A 376 3.02 -7.45 25.35
CA LEU A 376 3.73 -7.04 24.13
C LEU A 376 4.57 -8.17 23.49
N SER A 377 4.26 -9.45 23.74
CA SER A 377 4.82 -10.51 22.89
C SER A 377 4.28 -10.31 21.48
N VAL A 378 5.19 -10.02 20.53
CA VAL A 378 4.82 -9.75 19.14
C VAL A 378 4.12 -11.00 18.60
N SER A 379 2.80 -10.97 18.52
CA SER A 379 2.07 -11.95 17.72
C SER A 379 2.46 -11.69 16.28
N ILE A 380 3.40 -12.50 15.80
CA ILE A 380 3.85 -12.50 14.42
C ILE A 380 2.60 -12.76 13.56
N PRO A 381 2.16 -11.81 12.71
CA PRO A 381 1.00 -12.04 11.87
C PRO A 381 1.25 -13.26 10.96
N LYS A 382 0.18 -14.00 10.65
CA LYS A 382 0.26 -15.17 9.77
C LYS A 382 -0.81 -15.09 8.72
N ALA A 383 -0.45 -15.50 7.51
CA ALA A 383 -1.32 -15.49 6.35
C ALA A 383 -1.27 -16.83 5.61
N SER A 384 -2.40 -17.25 5.06
CA SER A 384 -2.45 -18.33 4.07
C SER A 384 -3.23 -17.91 2.84
N PHE A 385 -2.77 -18.31 1.66
CA PHE A 385 -3.48 -18.06 0.40
C PHE A 385 -4.87 -18.72 0.40
N VAL A 386 -5.89 -17.99 -0.06
CA VAL A 386 -7.28 -18.48 -0.19
C VAL A 386 -7.64 -18.62 -1.67
N GLY A 387 -7.47 -17.57 -2.45
CA GLY A 387 -7.88 -17.54 -3.85
C GLY A 387 -7.44 -16.26 -4.56
N GLN A 388 -7.60 -16.23 -5.88
CA GLN A 388 -7.38 -15.02 -6.69
C GLN A 388 -8.27 -15.00 -7.92
N SER A 389 -8.36 -13.83 -8.56
CA SER A 389 -8.88 -13.69 -9.92
C SER A 389 -7.98 -14.39 -10.94
N ASP A 390 -8.40 -14.38 -12.21
CA ASP A 390 -7.65 -14.95 -13.33
C ASP A 390 -6.17 -14.53 -13.31
N LYS A 391 -5.29 -15.52 -13.45
CA LYS A 391 -3.82 -15.31 -13.52
C LYS A 391 -3.41 -14.50 -14.75
N THR A 392 -4.23 -14.50 -15.79
CA THR A 392 -3.99 -13.76 -17.03
C THR A 392 -5.12 -12.78 -17.26
N VAL A 393 -4.81 -11.48 -17.18
CA VAL A 393 -5.75 -10.40 -17.42
C VAL A 393 -5.42 -9.76 -18.76
N ILE A 394 -6.36 -9.90 -19.69
CA ILE A 394 -6.25 -9.32 -21.02
C ILE A 394 -6.88 -7.92 -20.99
N ILE A 395 -6.10 -6.87 -21.28
CA ILE A 395 -6.52 -5.46 -21.22
C ILE A 395 -6.38 -4.86 -22.62
N LYS A 396 -7.31 -4.00 -23.05
CA LYS A 396 -7.12 -3.24 -24.30
C LYS A 396 -6.27 -2.01 -24.03
N THR A 397 -5.49 -1.58 -25.02
CA THR A 397 -4.68 -0.36 -24.94
C THR A 397 -5.53 0.82 -24.48
N GLY A 398 -5.09 1.52 -23.42
CA GLY A 398 -5.80 2.64 -22.80
C GLY A 398 -6.91 2.27 -21.80
N GLU A 399 -7.24 0.98 -21.63
CA GLU A 399 -8.19 0.53 -20.60
C GLU A 399 -7.47 0.18 -19.28
N THR A 400 -8.25 0.16 -18.20
CA THR A 400 -7.87 -0.40 -16.90
C THR A 400 -8.79 -1.55 -16.54
N LYS A 401 -8.25 -2.57 -15.85
CA LYS A 401 -9.02 -3.68 -15.28
C LYS A 401 -8.60 -3.91 -13.84
N THR A 402 -9.47 -4.53 -13.06
CA THR A 402 -9.11 -4.97 -11.71
C THR A 402 -8.78 -6.46 -11.67
N ALA A 403 -7.87 -6.82 -10.78
CA ALA A 403 -7.62 -8.19 -10.34
C ALA A 403 -7.69 -8.23 -8.82
N TRP A 404 -7.88 -9.39 -8.23
CA TRP A 404 -7.94 -9.54 -6.78
C TRP A 404 -7.22 -10.80 -6.32
N VAL A 405 -6.76 -10.77 -5.07
CA VAL A 405 -6.21 -11.93 -4.34
C VAL A 405 -6.71 -11.92 -2.90
N GLU A 406 -6.92 -13.10 -2.33
CA GLU A 406 -7.44 -13.29 -0.99
C GLU A 406 -6.47 -14.10 -0.15
N PHE A 407 -6.25 -13.62 1.08
CA PHE A 407 -5.48 -14.30 2.11
C PHE A 407 -6.28 -14.37 3.40
N LYS A 408 -6.18 -15.50 4.11
CA LYS A 408 -6.79 -15.69 5.41
C LYS A 408 -5.82 -15.29 6.51
N ASN A 409 -6.29 -14.54 7.49
CA ASN A 409 -5.54 -14.21 8.70
C ASN A 409 -5.51 -15.42 9.64
N GLU A 410 -4.38 -16.10 9.68
CA GLU A 410 -4.10 -17.26 10.55
C GLU A 410 -3.35 -16.83 11.82
N GLY A 411 -3.13 -15.52 11.99
CA GLY A 411 -2.47 -14.94 13.15
C GLY A 411 -3.42 -14.82 14.35
N LYS A 412 -2.89 -14.29 15.45
CA LYS A 412 -3.70 -13.94 16.64
C LYS A 412 -4.04 -12.45 16.71
N THR A 413 -3.51 -11.66 15.79
CA THR A 413 -3.71 -10.21 15.70
C THR A 413 -4.47 -9.87 14.43
N ALA A 414 -5.33 -8.86 14.50
CA ALA A 414 -5.99 -8.31 13.33
C ALA A 414 -4.96 -7.74 12.34
N TRP A 415 -5.29 -7.78 11.05
CA TRP A 415 -4.55 -7.03 10.04
C TRP A 415 -5.20 -5.67 9.86
N HIS A 416 -4.38 -4.65 9.74
CA HIS A 416 -4.83 -3.29 9.47
C HIS A 416 -4.22 -2.78 8.17
N ASN A 417 -4.94 -1.92 7.46
CA ASN A 417 -4.43 -1.25 6.25
C ASN A 417 -3.96 0.20 6.50
N TYR A 418 -4.15 0.71 7.71
CA TYR A 418 -3.93 2.13 8.08
C TYR A 418 -2.89 2.35 9.18
N THR A 419 -2.39 1.28 9.82
CA THR A 419 -1.35 1.40 10.85
C THR A 419 0.05 1.49 10.23
N GLU A 420 1.05 1.89 11.02
CA GLU A 420 2.46 1.84 10.61
C GLU A 420 2.89 0.41 10.23
N ASN A 421 2.28 -0.59 10.88
CA ASN A 421 2.55 -2.02 10.66
C ASN A 421 1.47 -2.67 9.77
N LYS A 422 1.02 -1.97 8.73
CA LYS A 422 -0.03 -2.47 7.85
C LYS A 422 0.40 -3.69 7.03
N ILE A 423 -0.58 -4.51 6.68
CA ILE A 423 -0.44 -5.61 5.73
C ILE A 423 -0.79 -5.11 4.33
N TYR A 424 0.09 -5.37 3.36
CA TYR A 424 -0.08 -4.88 1.99
C TYR A 424 0.54 -5.82 0.97
N LEU A 425 0.17 -5.69 -0.31
CA LEU A 425 0.87 -6.37 -1.40
C LEU A 425 2.03 -5.52 -1.90
N ALA A 426 3.15 -6.18 -2.16
CA ALA A 426 4.34 -5.55 -2.68
C ALA A 426 4.92 -6.34 -3.87
N PRO A 427 5.69 -5.69 -4.75
CA PRO A 427 6.53 -6.40 -5.73
C PRO A 427 7.41 -7.44 -5.04
N ALA A 428 7.56 -8.63 -5.62
CA ALA A 428 8.35 -9.71 -5.02
C ALA A 428 9.83 -9.34 -4.77
N SER A 429 10.33 -8.25 -5.36
CA SER A 429 11.67 -7.70 -5.10
C SER A 429 11.86 -7.21 -3.65
N VAL A 430 10.80 -6.94 -2.88
CA VAL A 430 10.92 -6.57 -1.46
C VAL A 430 11.61 -7.62 -0.61
N LYS A 431 11.60 -8.88 -1.05
CA LYS A 431 12.28 -9.99 -0.37
C LYS A 431 13.80 -9.81 -0.24
N LEU A 432 14.39 -8.90 -1.02
CA LEU A 432 15.81 -8.54 -0.91
C LEU A 432 16.09 -7.62 0.28
N GLY A 433 15.09 -6.88 0.77
CA GLY A 433 15.22 -5.93 1.88
C GLY A 433 14.47 -6.33 3.16
N LEU A 434 13.46 -7.20 3.05
CA LEU A 434 12.62 -7.64 4.19
C LEU A 434 12.96 -9.07 4.61
N ALA A 435 12.86 -9.36 5.92
CA ALA A 435 13.00 -10.71 6.44
C ALA A 435 11.78 -11.58 6.11
N ALA A 436 11.96 -12.89 6.01
CA ALA A 436 10.82 -13.81 6.01
C ALA A 436 10.19 -13.80 7.41
N ILE A 437 8.86 -13.72 7.50
CA ILE A 437 8.16 -13.53 8.77
C ILE A 437 8.32 -14.69 9.77
N ASP A 438 8.69 -15.88 9.28
CA ASP A 438 8.97 -17.09 10.05
C ASP A 438 10.46 -17.25 10.41
N SER A 439 11.32 -16.31 10.02
CA SER A 439 12.74 -16.33 10.35
C SER A 439 13.02 -15.61 11.67
N PHE A 440 13.86 -16.21 12.53
CA PHE A 440 14.24 -15.67 13.86
C PHE A 440 15.06 -14.37 13.82
N ASN A 441 15.36 -13.83 12.64
CA ASN A 441 16.14 -12.61 12.46
C ASN A 441 15.28 -11.56 11.73
N PHE A 442 14.68 -10.63 12.47
CA PHE A 442 14.09 -9.44 11.86
C PHE A 442 15.22 -8.61 11.23
N ALA A 443 15.11 -8.33 9.93
CA ALA A 443 16.13 -7.58 9.18
C ALA A 443 16.17 -6.11 9.64
N LEU A 444 17.36 -5.51 9.50
CA LEU A 444 17.63 -4.10 9.81
C LEU A 444 16.73 -3.18 8.98
N ALA A 445 16.12 -2.21 9.68
CA ALA A 445 15.28 -1.16 9.15
C ALA A 445 15.87 -0.52 7.88
N GLY A 446 15.07 -0.54 6.80
CA GLY A 446 15.27 0.26 5.60
C GLY A 446 14.00 1.05 5.32
N ASP A 447 14.17 2.32 4.95
CA ASP A 447 13.08 3.30 4.75
C ASP A 447 11.95 2.74 3.84
N PRO A 448 10.72 2.52 4.39
CA PRO A 448 9.61 1.90 3.67
C PRO A 448 8.99 2.80 2.58
N ALA A 449 9.35 4.08 2.51
CA ALA A 449 8.75 5.03 1.57
C ALA A 449 8.99 4.66 0.09
N ALA A 450 10.04 3.92 -0.24
CA ALA A 450 10.40 3.57 -1.61
C ALA A 450 9.65 2.35 -2.19
N LEU A 451 8.91 1.59 -1.37
CA LEU A 451 8.23 0.35 -1.79
C LEU A 451 6.71 0.46 -1.86
N LEU A 452 6.15 1.59 -1.40
CA LEU A 452 4.73 1.89 -1.39
C LEU A 452 4.28 2.50 -2.73
N ALA A 453 4.43 1.75 -3.83
CA ALA A 453 3.79 2.11 -5.09
C ALA A 453 2.27 1.85 -4.96
N SER A 454 1.52 2.96 -4.96
CA SER A 454 0.06 3.04 -4.92
C SER A 454 -0.63 2.09 -5.90
N GLY A 455 -1.54 1.24 -5.38
CA GLY A 455 -2.42 0.43 -6.23
C GLY A 455 -2.80 -0.96 -5.72
N TYR A 456 -2.29 -1.39 -4.56
CA TYR A 456 -2.57 -2.71 -4.00
C TYR A 456 -3.17 -2.61 -2.60
N ASN A 457 -4.49 -2.38 -2.54
CA ASN A 457 -5.16 -2.05 -1.29
C ASN A 457 -5.87 -3.27 -0.73
N LEU A 458 -5.77 -3.46 0.59
CA LEU A 458 -6.68 -4.32 1.34
C LEU A 458 -8.06 -3.64 1.37
N ASP A 459 -9.08 -4.35 0.90
CA ASP A 459 -10.43 -3.79 0.66
C ASP A 459 -11.12 -3.37 1.97
N LYS A 460 -10.84 -4.09 3.07
CA LYS A 460 -11.35 -3.76 4.40
C LYS A 460 -10.25 -3.11 5.26
N PRO A 461 -10.61 -2.15 6.13
CA PRO A 461 -9.65 -1.54 7.05
C PRO A 461 -9.06 -2.54 8.04
N ASN A 462 -9.86 -3.54 8.42
CA ASN A 462 -9.58 -4.52 9.46
C ASN A 462 -9.91 -5.93 8.96
N ILE A 463 -9.01 -6.89 9.21
CA ILE A 463 -9.22 -8.33 8.98
C ILE A 463 -8.89 -9.07 10.26
N LEU A 464 -9.91 -9.57 10.95
CA LEU A 464 -9.74 -10.23 12.24
C LEU A 464 -9.08 -11.61 12.09
N PRO A 465 -8.50 -12.17 13.17
CA PRO A 465 -8.07 -13.56 13.19
C PRO A 465 -9.16 -14.52 12.69
N GLY A 466 -8.81 -15.36 11.72
CA GLY A 466 -9.70 -16.31 11.06
C GLY A 466 -10.45 -15.76 9.84
N GLU A 467 -10.47 -14.44 9.62
CA GLU A 467 -11.14 -13.82 8.47
C GLU A 467 -10.27 -13.81 7.20
N THR A 468 -10.92 -13.68 6.05
CA THR A 468 -10.27 -13.53 4.75
C THR A 468 -10.21 -12.06 4.34
N GLY A 469 -8.99 -11.57 4.10
CA GLY A 469 -8.73 -10.26 3.51
C GLY A 469 -8.55 -10.34 2.01
N ARG A 470 -9.32 -9.53 1.27
CA ARG A 470 -9.18 -9.34 -0.18
C ARG A 470 -8.33 -8.11 -0.47
N PHE A 471 -7.42 -8.25 -1.41
CA PHE A 471 -6.62 -7.18 -1.96
C PHE A 471 -7.01 -6.96 -3.42
N THR A 472 -7.43 -5.75 -3.76
CA THR A 472 -7.79 -5.37 -5.13
C THR A 472 -6.64 -4.58 -5.78
N LEU A 473 -6.32 -4.97 -7.01
CA LEU A 473 -5.25 -4.41 -7.83
C LEU A 473 -5.85 -3.72 -9.05
N THR A 474 -5.50 -2.47 -9.29
CA THR A 474 -5.81 -1.79 -10.56
C THR A 474 -4.69 -2.04 -11.55
N LEU A 475 -5.01 -2.68 -12.67
CA LEU A 475 -4.10 -3.04 -13.74
C LEU A 475 -4.35 -2.13 -14.95
N ASN A 476 -3.29 -1.49 -15.42
CA ASN A 476 -3.31 -0.69 -16.64
C ASN A 476 -2.80 -1.53 -17.81
N SER A 477 -3.29 -1.27 -19.02
CA SER A 477 -2.70 -1.86 -20.22
C SER A 477 -1.20 -1.51 -20.30
N PRO A 478 -0.31 -2.47 -20.60
CA PRO A 478 1.09 -2.16 -20.84
C PRO A 478 1.20 -1.38 -22.15
N GLU A 479 1.68 -0.13 -22.09
CA GLU A 479 1.82 0.73 -23.27
C GLU A 479 3.02 0.32 -24.13
N GLU A 480 4.08 -0.20 -23.51
CA GLU A 480 5.35 -0.54 -24.17
C GLU A 480 5.58 -2.06 -24.35
N LYS A 481 4.66 -2.90 -23.87
CA LYS A 481 4.80 -4.37 -23.89
C LYS A 481 3.53 -5.07 -24.32
N ILE A 482 3.69 -6.19 -25.01
CA ILE A 482 2.57 -7.08 -25.38
C ILE A 482 2.13 -7.92 -24.17
N VAL A 483 3.08 -8.27 -23.29
CA VAL A 483 2.85 -9.00 -22.04
C VAL A 483 3.71 -8.37 -20.93
N ASP A 484 3.10 -8.08 -19.78
CA ASP A 484 3.76 -7.62 -18.55
C ASP A 484 3.40 -8.58 -17.39
N ILE A 485 4.39 -9.22 -16.78
CA ILE A 485 4.18 -10.16 -15.67
C ILE A 485 4.50 -9.44 -14.36
N LYS A 486 3.49 -9.27 -13.51
CA LYS A 486 3.62 -8.71 -12.16
C LYS A 486 3.78 -9.84 -11.16
N LYS A 487 4.93 -9.91 -10.50
CA LYS A 487 5.21 -10.83 -9.39
C LYS A 487 5.04 -10.11 -8.06
N LEU A 488 4.18 -10.63 -7.19
CA LEU A 488 3.75 -9.96 -5.98
C LEU A 488 3.82 -10.90 -4.77
N VAL A 489 3.93 -10.32 -3.58
CA VAL A 489 3.97 -11.02 -2.29
C VAL A 489 3.27 -10.19 -1.22
N LEU A 490 2.74 -10.83 -0.19
CA LEU A 490 2.22 -10.13 1.00
C LEU A 490 3.40 -9.66 1.88
N ALA A 491 3.31 -8.44 2.39
CA ALA A 491 4.30 -7.79 3.25
C ALA A 491 3.66 -7.15 4.49
N TRP A 492 4.48 -6.95 5.53
CA TRP A 492 4.09 -6.40 6.82
C TRP A 492 5.02 -5.26 7.24
N GLY A 493 4.50 -4.03 7.19
CA GLY A 493 5.27 -2.82 7.49
C GLY A 493 6.61 -2.77 6.75
N ASP A 494 7.64 -2.30 7.43
CA ASP A 494 9.05 -2.32 7.00
C ASP A 494 9.82 -3.56 7.50
N ARG A 495 9.11 -4.57 8.00
CA ARG A 495 9.68 -5.65 8.83
C ARG A 495 9.90 -6.94 8.06
N ALA A 496 8.84 -7.42 7.40
CA ALA A 496 8.81 -8.78 6.91
C ALA A 496 7.88 -9.01 5.71
N TRP A 497 8.11 -10.12 5.01
CA TRP A 497 7.22 -10.66 3.99
C TRP A 497 6.72 -12.07 4.38
N PHE A 498 5.57 -12.48 3.84
CA PHE A 498 4.93 -13.75 4.21
C PHE A 498 5.29 -14.90 3.26
N PRO A 499 5.96 -15.96 3.73
CA PRO A 499 6.19 -17.18 2.96
C PRO A 499 4.91 -17.79 2.42
N GLY A 500 4.96 -18.29 1.18
CA GLY A 500 3.82 -18.96 0.53
C GLY A 500 2.72 -18.01 0.03
N THR A 501 2.95 -16.69 0.04
CA THR A 501 2.00 -15.69 -0.49
C THR A 501 2.40 -15.13 -1.86
N ASP A 502 3.41 -15.72 -2.50
CA ASP A 502 3.80 -15.38 -3.86
C ASP A 502 2.67 -15.65 -4.84
N PHE A 503 2.38 -14.65 -5.67
CA PHE A 503 1.50 -14.85 -6.81
C PHE A 503 1.92 -13.99 -8.00
N GLU A 504 1.48 -14.41 -9.17
CA GLU A 504 1.80 -13.74 -10.44
C GLU A 504 0.50 -13.37 -11.16
N ILE A 505 0.48 -12.16 -11.72
CA ILE A 505 -0.54 -11.71 -12.66
C ILE A 505 0.15 -11.36 -13.97
N THR A 506 -0.28 -12.01 -15.05
CA THR A 506 0.13 -11.69 -16.41
C THR A 506 -0.87 -10.71 -17.00
N VAL A 507 -0.42 -9.52 -17.38
CA VAL A 507 -1.21 -8.52 -18.09
C VAL A 507 -0.82 -8.56 -19.56
N ALA A 508 -1.79 -8.82 -20.45
CA ALA A 508 -1.54 -8.85 -21.89
C ALA A 508 -2.35 -7.77 -22.61
N SER A 509 -1.72 -7.06 -23.56
CA SER A 509 -2.43 -6.11 -24.44
C SER A 509 -3.01 -6.83 -25.65
N THR A 510 -4.28 -6.56 -25.97
CA THR A 510 -4.99 -7.26 -27.07
C THR A 510 -4.64 -6.84 -28.49
N LYS A 511 -4.13 -5.62 -28.72
CA LYS A 511 -3.92 -5.08 -30.06
C LYS A 511 -2.89 -3.95 -30.02
N VAL A 512 -1.64 -4.28 -30.30
CA VAL A 512 -0.69 -3.28 -30.81
C VAL A 512 -0.83 -3.26 -32.34
N ASP A 513 -0.95 -2.07 -32.95
CA ASP A 513 -1.12 -1.97 -34.40
C ASP A 513 0.12 -2.53 -35.12
N TYR A 514 1.32 -2.21 -34.63
CA TYR A 514 2.60 -2.72 -35.12
C TYR A 514 3.35 -3.40 -33.97
N GLY A 515 3.40 -4.73 -33.97
CA GLY A 515 4.07 -5.53 -32.96
C GLY A 515 4.87 -6.66 -33.59
N ALA A 516 6.06 -6.93 -33.08
CA ALA A 516 6.98 -7.94 -33.59
C ALA A 516 7.41 -8.91 -32.49
N VAL A 517 7.73 -10.13 -32.88
CA VAL A 517 8.51 -11.06 -32.06
C VAL A 517 9.70 -11.55 -32.87
N PHE A 518 10.89 -11.51 -32.27
CA PHE A 518 12.10 -12.06 -32.86
C PHE A 518 11.97 -13.58 -33.04
N ASP A 519 12.36 -14.08 -34.20
CA ASP A 519 12.35 -15.50 -34.53
C ASP A 519 13.76 -16.09 -34.57
N SER A 520 14.63 -15.55 -35.42
CA SER A 520 15.96 -16.13 -35.63
C SER A 520 16.97 -15.14 -36.20
N ILE A 521 18.26 -15.41 -35.94
CA ILE A 521 19.40 -14.70 -36.52
C ILE A 521 20.40 -15.70 -37.12
N VAL A 522 20.78 -15.49 -38.37
CA VAL A 522 21.90 -16.19 -39.01
C VAL A 522 23.10 -15.25 -39.01
N LYS A 523 24.18 -15.67 -38.34
CA LYS A 523 25.43 -14.91 -38.22
C LYS A 523 26.66 -15.82 -38.45
N PRO A 524 27.79 -15.28 -38.93
CA PRO A 524 29.04 -16.04 -39.03
C PRO A 524 29.52 -16.55 -37.67
N ASN A 525 30.12 -17.76 -37.65
CA ASN A 525 30.67 -18.36 -36.41
C ASN A 525 31.83 -17.55 -35.80
N ILE A 526 32.65 -16.94 -36.66
CA ILE A 526 33.78 -16.08 -36.28
C ILE A 526 33.73 -14.83 -37.14
N ILE A 527 33.91 -13.68 -36.52
CA ILE A 527 33.92 -12.36 -37.16
C ILE A 527 35.32 -11.78 -37.01
N PHE A 528 35.89 -11.28 -38.11
CA PHE A 528 37.25 -10.72 -38.15
C PHE A 528 37.22 -9.21 -38.35
N GLU A 529 38.11 -8.50 -37.67
CA GLU A 529 38.25 -7.04 -37.76
C GLU A 529 38.41 -6.55 -39.22
N ASN A 530 37.80 -5.41 -39.54
CA ASN A 530 37.86 -4.77 -40.87
C ASN A 530 37.31 -5.59 -42.06
N PHE A 531 36.50 -6.63 -41.83
CA PHE A 531 35.76 -7.32 -42.89
C PHE A 531 34.28 -6.90 -42.93
N ASN A 532 33.64 -7.17 -44.07
CA ASN A 532 32.21 -7.00 -44.25
C ASN A 532 31.53 -8.36 -44.08
N TYR A 533 30.44 -8.38 -43.34
CA TYR A 533 29.60 -9.56 -43.14
C TYR A 533 28.13 -9.21 -43.40
N GLN A 534 27.30 -10.24 -43.49
CA GLN A 534 25.86 -10.11 -43.62
C GLN A 534 25.20 -10.90 -42.51
N LEU A 535 24.30 -10.26 -41.77
CA LEU A 535 23.40 -10.90 -40.81
C LEU A 535 22.03 -11.05 -41.46
N ILE A 536 21.37 -12.18 -41.23
CA ILE A 536 19.98 -12.40 -41.67
C ILE A 536 19.12 -12.52 -40.42
N LEU A 537 18.21 -11.57 -40.21
CA LEU A 537 17.31 -11.56 -39.06
C LEU A 537 15.87 -11.81 -39.52
N LYS A 538 15.13 -12.60 -38.74
CA LYS A 538 13.71 -12.85 -38.97
C LYS A 538 12.87 -12.42 -37.79
N TYR A 539 11.78 -11.74 -38.10
CA TYR A 539 10.78 -11.30 -37.14
C TYR A 539 9.39 -11.73 -37.60
N LYS A 540 8.54 -12.13 -36.68
CA LYS A 540 7.13 -12.40 -36.95
C LYS A 540 6.29 -11.15 -36.68
N ASN A 541 5.43 -10.78 -37.64
CA ASN A 541 4.42 -9.76 -37.42
C ASN A 541 3.32 -10.33 -36.50
N ILE A 542 3.14 -9.73 -35.33
CA ILE A 542 2.07 -10.07 -34.37
C ILE A 542 1.15 -8.87 -34.10
N GLY A 543 1.36 -7.77 -34.81
CA GLY A 543 0.50 -6.59 -34.78
C GLY A 543 -0.80 -6.78 -35.56
N ALA A 544 -1.73 -5.84 -35.39
CA ALA A 544 -2.99 -5.84 -36.12
C ALA A 544 -2.88 -5.34 -37.57
N LYS A 545 -1.83 -4.57 -37.89
CA LYS A 545 -1.60 -3.98 -39.22
C LYS A 545 -0.66 -4.82 -40.06
N VAL A 546 -0.91 -4.77 -41.36
CA VAL A 546 0.00 -5.27 -42.40
C VAL A 546 1.22 -4.36 -42.45
N TRP A 547 2.41 -4.95 -42.55
CA TRP A 547 3.65 -4.17 -42.76
C TRP A 547 3.93 -4.06 -44.25
N ALA A 548 4.06 -2.85 -44.75
CA ALA A 548 4.64 -2.62 -46.07
C ALA A 548 6.17 -2.51 -45.96
N LYS A 549 6.90 -2.98 -46.98
CA LYS A 549 8.36 -2.95 -47.02
C LYS A 549 8.98 -1.61 -46.65
N ASN A 550 8.50 -0.54 -47.26
CA ASN A 550 9.03 0.80 -47.04
C ASN A 550 8.51 1.46 -45.75
N GLU A 551 7.60 0.81 -45.03
CA GLU A 551 7.07 1.29 -43.75
C GLU A 551 7.88 0.73 -42.57
N ILE A 552 8.50 -0.44 -42.71
CA ILE A 552 9.30 -1.05 -41.64
C ILE A 552 10.77 -1.08 -42.04
N SER A 553 11.62 -0.59 -41.16
CA SER A 553 13.06 -0.71 -41.30
C SER A 553 13.71 -1.23 -40.04
N PHE A 554 14.91 -1.73 -40.22
CA PHE A 554 15.70 -2.30 -39.14
C PHE A 554 16.48 -1.20 -38.40
N GLY A 555 16.57 -1.32 -37.08
CA GLY A 555 17.31 -0.45 -36.16
C GLY A 555 18.47 -1.19 -35.46
N ALA A 556 19.62 -0.54 -35.25
CA ALA A 556 20.76 -1.08 -34.52
C ALA A 556 21.56 0.00 -33.75
N TYR A 557 21.83 -0.24 -32.47
CA TYR A 557 22.73 0.56 -31.63
C TYR A 557 23.60 -0.31 -30.72
N ASN A 558 24.69 0.26 -30.20
CA ASN A 558 25.49 -0.38 -29.14
C ASN A 558 24.70 -0.41 -27.83
N SER A 559 24.90 -1.39 -26.94
CA SER A 559 24.19 -1.48 -25.64
C SER A 559 24.24 -0.21 -24.75
N ASP A 560 25.16 0.71 -25.00
CA ASP A 560 25.24 2.05 -24.38
C ASP A 560 24.41 3.14 -25.09
N TYR A 561 23.48 2.74 -25.97
CA TYR A 561 22.59 3.57 -26.78
C TYR A 561 23.29 4.53 -27.76
N LYS A 562 24.57 4.29 -28.07
CA LYS A 562 25.30 5.02 -29.12
C LYS A 562 25.16 4.35 -30.48
N THR A 563 25.48 5.09 -31.54
CA THR A 563 25.57 4.58 -32.93
C THR A 563 26.28 3.23 -32.97
N SER A 564 25.67 2.25 -33.65
CA SER A 564 26.23 0.91 -33.77
C SER A 564 27.67 0.94 -34.29
N SER A 565 28.54 0.18 -33.61
CA SER A 565 29.93 -0.02 -34.03
C SER A 565 30.06 -0.84 -35.32
N PHE A 566 28.95 -1.39 -35.81
CA PHE A 566 28.85 -2.17 -37.03
C PHE A 566 28.27 -1.42 -38.22
N LYS A 567 27.99 -0.11 -38.06
CA LYS A 567 27.41 0.73 -39.11
C LYS A 567 28.20 0.61 -40.41
N ASP A 568 27.53 0.13 -41.45
CA ASP A 568 28.06 0.12 -42.81
C ASP A 568 27.68 1.41 -43.57
N LYS A 569 28.44 1.76 -44.61
CA LYS A 569 28.17 2.93 -45.47
C LYS A 569 26.84 2.84 -46.23
N THR A 570 26.30 1.63 -46.40
CA THR A 570 25.02 1.38 -47.06
C THR A 570 23.82 1.69 -46.15
N TRP A 571 24.05 1.90 -44.86
CA TRP A 571 22.98 2.30 -43.95
C TRP A 571 22.60 3.75 -44.25
N THR A 572 21.35 3.96 -44.64
CA THR A 572 20.80 5.28 -44.96
C THR A 572 20.68 6.18 -43.73
N ARG A 573 20.74 5.62 -42.52
CA ARG A 573 20.61 6.34 -41.22
C ARG A 573 21.65 5.90 -40.20
N ASN A 574 21.82 6.70 -39.14
CA ASN A 574 22.72 6.39 -38.02
C ASN A 574 22.27 5.18 -37.19
N THR A 575 20.97 4.90 -37.19
CA THR A 575 20.34 3.79 -36.47
C THR A 575 19.91 2.64 -37.39
N SER A 576 20.18 2.69 -38.70
CA SER A 576 19.78 1.75 -39.79
C SER A 576 18.46 2.11 -40.54
N GLY A 577 18.39 1.68 -41.81
CA GLY A 577 17.32 1.92 -42.80
C GLY A 577 17.25 0.80 -43.84
N VAL A 578 17.45 -0.44 -43.36
CA VAL A 578 17.35 -1.67 -44.14
C VAL A 578 15.92 -2.18 -44.03
N HIS A 579 15.24 -2.28 -45.16
CA HIS A 579 13.87 -2.79 -45.27
C HIS A 579 13.85 -4.32 -45.39
N PRO A 580 12.72 -4.99 -45.07
CA PRO A 580 12.58 -6.42 -45.25
C PRO A 580 12.65 -6.81 -46.74
N GLU A 581 12.93 -8.09 -47.02
CA GLU A 581 12.89 -8.62 -48.38
C GLU A 581 11.46 -8.59 -48.95
N GLU A 582 10.50 -8.95 -48.12
CA GLU A 582 9.09 -9.08 -48.45
C GLU A 582 8.42 -7.72 -48.69
N GLU A 583 7.60 -7.62 -49.74
CA GLU A 583 6.88 -6.38 -50.08
C GLU A 583 5.74 -6.06 -49.09
N ILE A 584 5.08 -7.11 -48.60
CA ILE A 584 3.92 -7.05 -47.71
C ILE A 584 4.04 -8.20 -46.70
N ILE A 585 3.88 -7.90 -45.40
CA ILE A 585 3.93 -8.90 -44.32
C ILE A 585 2.65 -8.80 -43.49
N ASN A 586 1.75 -9.75 -43.67
CA ASN A 586 0.48 -9.79 -42.94
C ASN A 586 0.69 -10.22 -41.47
N PRO A 587 -0.27 -9.91 -40.58
CA PRO A 587 -0.28 -10.47 -39.23
C PRO A 587 -0.12 -12.00 -39.26
N GLY A 588 0.87 -12.51 -38.53
CA GLY A 588 1.24 -13.92 -38.47
C GLY A 588 2.36 -14.34 -39.43
N GLU A 589 2.72 -13.51 -40.42
CA GLU A 589 3.81 -13.78 -41.37
C GLU A 589 5.17 -13.27 -40.86
N TYR A 590 6.23 -13.64 -41.57
CA TYR A 590 7.60 -13.29 -41.20
C TYR A 590 8.18 -12.22 -42.15
N ALA A 591 8.97 -11.32 -41.57
CA ALA A 591 9.79 -10.34 -42.27
C ALA A 591 11.27 -10.76 -42.15
N THR A 592 11.99 -10.76 -43.27
CA THR A 592 13.40 -11.14 -43.36
C THR A 592 14.26 -9.93 -43.67
N PHE A 593 15.25 -9.64 -42.82
CA PHE A 593 16.14 -8.50 -42.95
C PHE A 593 17.57 -8.94 -43.24
N ASN A 594 18.15 -8.41 -44.33
CA ASN A 594 19.54 -8.63 -44.71
C ASN A 594 20.40 -7.45 -44.28
N LEU A 595 21.04 -7.55 -43.12
CA LEU A 595 21.82 -6.46 -42.56
C LEU A 595 23.31 -6.60 -42.93
N PRO A 596 23.85 -5.75 -43.82
CA PRO A 596 25.30 -5.66 -44.01
C PRO A 596 25.92 -5.01 -42.77
N ILE A 597 26.93 -5.65 -42.20
CA ILE A 597 27.71 -5.12 -41.08
C ILE A 597 29.17 -4.96 -41.47
N LYS A 598 29.79 -3.89 -40.96
CA LYS A 598 31.22 -3.65 -41.11
C LYS A 598 31.88 -3.60 -39.74
N THR A 599 32.83 -4.48 -39.50
CA THR A 599 33.41 -4.65 -38.15
C THR A 599 34.60 -3.76 -37.92
N GLY A 600 34.65 -3.16 -36.72
CA GLY A 600 35.75 -2.32 -36.25
C GLY A 600 36.95 -3.13 -35.76
N LYS A 601 37.52 -2.69 -34.62
CA LYS A 601 38.70 -3.32 -33.99
C LYS A 601 38.32 -4.63 -33.29
N ILE A 602 39.34 -5.36 -32.82
CA ILE A 602 39.18 -6.55 -31.98
C ILE A 602 38.47 -6.18 -30.67
N GLY A 603 37.49 -6.97 -30.27
CA GLY A 603 36.74 -6.76 -29.03
C GLY A 603 35.44 -7.53 -28.96
N ILE A 604 34.75 -7.38 -27.83
CA ILE A 604 33.36 -7.83 -27.67
C ILE A 604 32.46 -6.62 -27.91
N TYR A 605 31.47 -6.80 -28.77
CA TYR A 605 30.52 -5.77 -29.16
C TYR A 605 29.11 -6.22 -28.81
N ASP A 606 28.53 -5.59 -27.81
CA ASP A 606 27.12 -5.79 -27.45
C ASP A 606 26.26 -4.87 -28.31
N GLN A 607 25.40 -5.47 -29.11
CA GLN A 607 24.49 -4.76 -30.01
C GLN A 607 23.05 -5.00 -29.59
N VAL A 608 22.22 -3.97 -29.73
CA VAL A 608 20.77 -4.09 -29.63
C VAL A 608 20.17 -3.81 -31.01
N PHE A 609 19.36 -4.74 -31.47
CA PHE A 609 18.62 -4.71 -32.71
C PHE A 609 17.13 -4.53 -32.43
N TYR A 610 16.43 -3.79 -33.28
CA TYR A 610 15.01 -3.50 -33.12
C TYR A 610 14.39 -3.15 -34.48
N LEU A 611 13.06 -3.05 -34.56
CA LEU A 611 12.37 -2.62 -35.76
C LEU A 611 11.80 -1.20 -35.56
N ILE A 612 11.84 -0.40 -36.62
CA ILE A 612 11.34 0.96 -36.69
C ILE A 612 10.24 1.00 -37.73
N ARG A 613 9.13 1.66 -37.39
CA ARG A 613 8.10 2.07 -38.31
C ARG A 613 8.39 3.50 -38.79
N GLU A 614 8.44 3.67 -40.10
CA GLU A 614 8.67 4.94 -40.76
C GLU A 614 7.35 5.51 -41.27
N ILE A 615 6.98 6.68 -40.77
CA ILE A 615 5.79 7.39 -41.21
C ILE A 615 6.21 8.34 -42.33
N THR A 616 5.84 8.04 -43.57
CA THR A 616 6.22 8.85 -44.75
C THR A 616 5.09 9.72 -45.28
N VAL A 617 5.44 10.79 -46.00
CA VAL A 617 4.45 11.54 -46.78
C VAL A 617 3.96 10.65 -47.93
N PRO A 618 2.64 10.44 -48.10
CA PRO A 618 2.10 9.56 -49.13
C PRO A 618 2.65 9.85 -50.53
N GLY A 619 3.22 8.82 -51.18
CA GLY A 619 3.79 8.93 -52.53
C GLY A 619 5.21 9.51 -52.60
N THR A 620 5.89 9.68 -51.46
CA THR A 620 7.30 10.14 -51.41
C THR A 620 8.14 9.30 -50.45
N GLU A 621 9.46 9.46 -50.51
CA GLU A 621 10.41 8.85 -49.56
C GLU A 621 10.69 9.74 -48.32
N ILE A 622 9.92 10.82 -48.12
CA ILE A 622 10.15 11.76 -47.02
C ILE A 622 9.55 11.19 -45.72
N VAL A 623 10.40 10.92 -44.73
CA VAL A 623 9.99 10.45 -43.38
C VAL A 623 9.64 11.63 -42.48
N LEU A 624 8.44 11.60 -41.91
CA LEU A 624 7.89 12.60 -40.99
C LEU A 624 8.15 12.25 -39.52
N ALA A 625 8.08 10.97 -39.19
CA ALA A 625 8.26 10.46 -37.82
C ALA A 625 8.71 8.99 -37.85
N GLU A 626 9.35 8.58 -36.76
CA GLU A 626 9.80 7.20 -36.53
C GLU A 626 9.20 6.69 -35.23
N GLU A 627 8.65 5.49 -35.26
CA GLU A 627 8.08 4.82 -34.09
C GLU A 627 8.74 3.45 -33.94
N LYS A 628 9.19 3.10 -32.73
CA LYS A 628 9.72 1.76 -32.49
C LYS A 628 8.59 0.74 -32.52
N VAL A 629 8.78 -0.38 -33.24
CA VAL A 629 7.82 -1.48 -33.26
C VAL A 629 7.88 -2.23 -31.94
N VAL A 630 6.73 -2.42 -31.29
CA VAL A 630 6.63 -3.00 -29.95
C VAL A 630 7.10 -4.46 -29.95
N GLY A 631 7.95 -4.84 -28.98
CA GLY A 631 8.44 -6.21 -28.81
C GLY A 631 9.60 -6.64 -29.72
N SER A 632 10.16 -5.72 -30.52
CA SER A 632 11.18 -6.03 -31.53
C SER A 632 12.63 -6.11 -31.02
N ASP A 633 12.89 -5.81 -29.74
CA ASP A 633 14.26 -5.76 -29.21
C ASP A 633 14.95 -7.12 -29.18
N LEU A 634 16.20 -7.14 -29.64
CA LEU A 634 17.12 -8.27 -29.55
C LEU A 634 18.50 -7.76 -29.13
N ALA A 635 18.97 -8.17 -27.96
CA ALA A 635 20.34 -7.92 -27.52
C ALA A 635 21.25 -9.10 -27.86
N GLU A 636 22.36 -8.86 -28.56
CA GLU A 636 23.29 -9.88 -29.03
C GLU A 636 24.74 -9.42 -28.89
N SER A 637 25.60 -10.31 -28.40
CA SER A 637 27.04 -10.08 -28.28
C SER A 637 27.79 -10.69 -29.46
N PHE A 638 28.72 -9.92 -30.02
CA PHE A 638 29.57 -10.33 -31.13
C PHE A 638 31.04 -10.25 -30.71
N LEU A 639 31.76 -11.35 -30.89
CA LEU A 639 33.21 -11.39 -30.72
C LEU A 639 33.88 -11.08 -32.07
N VAL A 640 34.58 -9.95 -32.14
CA VAL A 640 35.41 -9.60 -33.30
C VAL A 640 36.86 -9.95 -32.98
N GLU A 641 37.45 -10.83 -33.77
CA GLU A 641 38.82 -11.31 -33.62
C GLU A 641 39.76 -10.73 -34.69
N SER A 642 41.08 -10.88 -34.51
CA SER A 642 42.02 -10.48 -35.55
C SER A 642 42.01 -11.49 -36.70
N GLY A 643 42.16 -11.03 -37.95
CA GLY A 643 42.40 -11.93 -39.09
C GLY A 643 43.78 -12.61 -39.10
N SER A 644 44.66 -12.24 -38.16
CA SER A 644 46.03 -12.76 -38.00
C SER A 644 46.16 -13.50 -36.67
N GLN A 645 45.98 -14.82 -36.70
CA GLN A 645 45.99 -15.66 -35.50
C GLN A 645 46.91 -16.87 -35.63
N ALA A 646 47.42 -17.31 -34.49
CA ALA A 646 48.27 -18.46 -34.31
C ALA A 646 47.78 -19.34 -33.16
N GLU A 647 47.96 -20.65 -33.30
CA GLU A 647 47.78 -21.62 -32.23
C GLU A 647 49.09 -22.38 -32.01
N LEU A 648 49.50 -22.60 -30.76
CA LEU A 648 50.71 -23.35 -30.47
C LEU A 648 50.51 -24.82 -30.83
N VAL A 649 51.34 -25.34 -31.74
CA VAL A 649 51.34 -26.76 -32.12
C VAL A 649 52.32 -27.54 -31.25
N SER A 650 53.53 -27.02 -31.08
CA SER A 650 54.56 -27.67 -30.26
C SER A 650 55.64 -26.67 -29.86
N SER A 651 56.20 -26.84 -28.67
CA SER A 651 57.35 -26.07 -28.19
C SER A 651 58.24 -26.97 -27.34
N ASN A 652 59.56 -26.83 -27.48
CA ASN A 652 60.53 -27.39 -26.52
C ASN A 652 61.16 -26.28 -25.64
N PHE A 653 60.44 -25.17 -25.41
CA PHE A 653 60.91 -24.10 -24.54
C PHE A 653 61.21 -24.67 -23.14
N PRO A 654 62.39 -24.40 -22.56
CA PRO A 654 62.81 -25.07 -21.33
C PRO A 654 62.01 -24.60 -20.11
N GLU A 655 61.39 -25.52 -19.38
CA GLU A 655 60.83 -25.25 -18.05
C GLU A 655 61.94 -25.08 -17.00
N LYS A 656 63.10 -25.71 -17.21
CA LYS A 656 64.28 -25.62 -16.34
C LYS A 656 65.55 -25.41 -17.15
N ALA A 657 66.46 -24.59 -16.66
CA ALA A 657 67.76 -24.35 -17.28
C ALA A 657 68.87 -24.19 -16.24
N LYS A 658 70.09 -24.64 -16.57
CA LYS A 658 71.28 -24.38 -15.73
C LYS A 658 71.77 -22.95 -15.95
N PRO A 659 72.30 -22.25 -14.92
CA PRO A 659 72.90 -20.93 -15.09
C PRO A 659 73.92 -20.88 -16.23
N GLY A 660 73.74 -19.97 -17.18
CA GLY A 660 74.63 -19.81 -18.34
C GLY A 660 74.49 -20.87 -19.45
N SER A 661 73.59 -21.85 -19.33
CA SER A 661 73.34 -22.84 -20.37
C SER A 661 72.76 -22.21 -21.65
N ARG A 662 72.99 -22.87 -22.79
CA ARG A 662 72.57 -22.38 -24.12
C ARG A 662 71.69 -23.39 -24.89
N PRO A 663 70.45 -23.68 -24.43
CA PRO A 663 69.58 -24.65 -25.09
C PRO A 663 69.08 -24.18 -26.47
N SER A 664 68.94 -25.12 -27.40
CA SER A 664 68.28 -24.90 -28.70
C SER A 664 66.76 -25.04 -28.57
N VAL A 665 66.01 -24.07 -29.06
CA VAL A 665 64.55 -24.01 -28.98
C VAL A 665 63.93 -23.99 -30.38
N THR A 666 62.92 -24.82 -30.58
CA THR A 666 62.04 -24.86 -31.75
C THR A 666 60.60 -24.71 -31.28
N ILE A 667 59.91 -23.73 -31.83
CA ILE A 667 58.49 -23.48 -31.57
C ILE A 667 57.74 -23.53 -32.89
N LYS A 668 56.62 -24.23 -32.90
CA LYS A 668 55.74 -24.36 -34.08
C LYS A 668 54.36 -23.80 -33.76
N PHE A 669 53.86 -22.97 -34.65
CA PHE A 669 52.53 -22.39 -34.56
C PHE A 669 51.72 -22.69 -35.82
N LYS A 670 50.46 -23.09 -35.66
CA LYS A 670 49.50 -23.22 -36.74
C LYS A 670 48.89 -21.86 -37.02
N ASN A 671 48.81 -21.47 -38.29
CA ASN A 671 48.08 -20.28 -38.70
C ASN A 671 46.58 -20.56 -38.65
N THR A 672 45.89 -20.04 -37.64
CA THR A 672 44.42 -20.19 -37.48
C THR A 672 43.66 -18.97 -38.03
N GLY A 673 44.38 -17.94 -38.47
CA GLY A 673 43.78 -16.76 -39.08
C GLY A 673 43.42 -16.96 -40.55
N ILE A 674 42.99 -15.88 -41.19
CA ILE A 674 42.57 -15.84 -42.60
C ILE A 674 43.64 -15.23 -43.52
N THR A 675 44.71 -14.67 -42.96
CA THR A 675 45.81 -14.09 -43.74
C THR A 675 47.00 -15.05 -43.80
N THR A 676 47.69 -15.10 -44.94
CA THR A 676 48.91 -15.92 -45.10
C THR A 676 50.11 -15.24 -44.44
N TRP A 677 50.89 -15.99 -43.65
CA TRP A 677 52.15 -15.50 -43.11
C TRP A 677 53.24 -15.54 -44.19
N LYS A 678 54.06 -14.49 -44.27
CA LYS A 678 55.17 -14.35 -45.23
C LYS A 678 56.49 -14.69 -44.54
N GLY A 679 57.30 -15.53 -45.18
CA GLY A 679 58.57 -16.02 -44.67
C GLY A 679 59.66 -14.96 -44.50
N GLY A 680 60.78 -15.39 -43.91
CA GLY A 680 61.95 -14.54 -43.68
C GLY A 680 61.66 -13.42 -42.67
N SER A 681 62.25 -12.24 -42.88
CA SER A 681 62.13 -11.10 -41.95
C SER A 681 60.72 -10.48 -41.88
N SER A 682 59.77 -10.94 -42.70
CA SER A 682 58.40 -10.44 -42.68
C SER A 682 57.63 -10.95 -41.47
N THR A 683 57.82 -12.21 -41.05
CA THR A 683 57.15 -12.80 -39.89
C THR A 683 58.20 -13.23 -38.88
N VAL A 684 58.09 -12.71 -37.66
CA VAL A 684 59.12 -12.84 -36.64
C VAL A 684 58.53 -13.31 -35.30
N LEU A 685 59.36 -14.00 -34.53
CA LEU A 685 59.07 -14.37 -33.15
C LEU A 685 59.92 -13.52 -32.22
N LYS A 686 59.24 -12.79 -31.32
CA LYS A 686 59.84 -11.99 -30.27
C LYS A 686 59.74 -12.68 -28.92
N ILE A 687 60.72 -12.46 -28.06
CA ILE A 687 60.72 -12.94 -26.67
C ILE A 687 61.06 -11.76 -25.75
N LEU A 688 60.12 -11.44 -24.87
CA LEU A 688 60.22 -10.37 -23.88
C LEU A 688 60.11 -10.94 -22.47
N ASP A 689 60.52 -10.19 -21.46
CA ASP A 689 60.16 -10.50 -20.07
C ASP A 689 58.68 -10.14 -19.78
N LYS A 690 58.19 -10.48 -18.60
CA LYS A 690 56.80 -10.21 -18.19
C LYS A 690 56.43 -8.72 -18.20
N GLU A 691 57.41 -7.82 -18.08
CA GLU A 691 57.23 -6.37 -18.18
C GLU A 691 57.31 -5.84 -19.62
N GLY A 692 57.40 -6.71 -20.63
CA GLY A 692 57.52 -6.33 -22.05
C GLY A 692 58.88 -5.73 -22.41
N LYS A 693 59.90 -5.92 -21.57
CA LYS A 693 61.28 -5.49 -21.81
C LYS A 693 62.10 -6.64 -22.38
N LYS A 694 63.35 -6.34 -22.73
CA LYS A 694 64.32 -7.30 -23.26
C LYS A 694 64.43 -8.53 -22.32
N SER A 695 64.19 -9.72 -22.86
CA SER A 695 64.35 -10.98 -22.12
C SER A 695 65.77 -11.17 -21.58
N LYS A 696 65.87 -11.70 -20.36
CA LYS A 696 67.13 -12.14 -19.74
C LYS A 696 67.76 -13.34 -20.45
N PHE A 697 67.00 -14.04 -21.29
CA PHE A 697 67.45 -15.17 -22.10
C PHE A 697 68.03 -14.78 -23.47
N TYR A 698 68.12 -13.47 -23.76
CA TYR A 698 68.69 -12.96 -25.01
C TYR A 698 70.07 -13.57 -25.31
N ASP A 699 70.17 -14.27 -26.44
CA ASP A 699 71.44 -14.75 -26.97
C ASP A 699 72.00 -13.80 -28.03
N TYR A 700 73.07 -13.08 -27.67
CA TYR A 700 73.69 -12.08 -28.55
C TYR A 700 74.38 -12.65 -29.80
N GLY A 701 74.52 -13.98 -29.91
CA GLY A 701 75.15 -14.64 -31.05
C GLY A 701 74.15 -15.29 -32.01
N ASP A 702 72.84 -15.19 -31.75
CA ASP A 702 71.80 -15.88 -32.53
C ASP A 702 70.58 -15.02 -32.81
N TRP A 703 70.10 -14.26 -31.82
CA TRP A 703 68.89 -13.45 -32.00
C TRP A 703 69.12 -12.31 -33.00
N VAL A 704 68.10 -12.02 -33.80
CA VAL A 704 68.14 -11.01 -34.87
C VAL A 704 68.31 -9.60 -34.29
N THR A 705 67.56 -9.30 -33.22
CA THR A 705 67.67 -8.08 -32.42
C THR A 705 67.54 -8.44 -30.94
N LYS A 706 67.59 -7.45 -30.06
CA LYS A 706 67.46 -7.68 -28.60
C LYS A 706 66.12 -8.31 -28.19
N ASP A 707 65.10 -8.17 -29.01
CA ASP A 707 63.73 -8.63 -28.80
C ASP A 707 63.27 -9.68 -29.83
N VAL A 708 63.81 -9.69 -31.05
CA VAL A 708 63.46 -10.66 -32.10
C VAL A 708 64.38 -11.87 -32.04
N ALA A 709 63.84 -13.01 -31.58
CA ALA A 709 64.59 -14.24 -31.39
C ALA A 709 64.75 -15.07 -32.69
N ALA A 710 63.75 -15.08 -33.57
CA ALA A 710 63.82 -15.84 -34.81
C ALA A 710 62.93 -15.27 -35.93
N TRP A 711 63.30 -15.57 -37.18
CA TRP A 711 62.42 -15.42 -38.34
C TRP A 711 61.65 -16.71 -38.61
N LEU A 712 60.53 -16.57 -39.32
CA LEU A 712 59.77 -17.71 -39.84
C LEU A 712 60.63 -18.48 -40.85
N VAL A 713 60.76 -19.79 -40.66
CA VAL A 713 61.59 -20.67 -41.49
C VAL A 713 60.96 -20.94 -42.86
N GLU A 714 59.64 -21.12 -42.91
CA GLU A 714 58.90 -21.39 -44.13
C GLU A 714 58.80 -20.12 -45.01
N LYS A 715 58.77 -20.30 -46.35
CA LYS A 715 58.59 -19.18 -47.29
C LYS A 715 57.23 -18.49 -47.14
N SER A 716 56.22 -19.25 -46.76
CA SER A 716 54.88 -18.78 -46.43
C SER A 716 54.14 -19.83 -45.62
N VAL A 717 53.18 -19.42 -44.78
CA VAL A 717 52.29 -20.32 -44.04
C VAL A 717 50.85 -19.87 -44.25
N LYS A 718 50.11 -20.60 -45.07
CA LYS A 718 48.69 -20.33 -45.38
C LYS A 718 47.79 -20.65 -44.17
N PRO A 719 46.55 -20.15 -44.12
CA PRO A 719 45.55 -20.60 -43.15
C PRO A 719 45.49 -22.13 -43.05
N GLY A 720 45.59 -22.66 -41.84
CA GLY A 720 45.63 -24.10 -41.53
C GLY A 720 47.03 -24.73 -41.53
N GLU A 721 48.04 -24.10 -42.14
CA GLU A 721 49.42 -24.61 -42.17
C GLU A 721 50.21 -24.26 -40.89
N THR A 722 51.35 -24.91 -40.68
CA THR A 722 52.20 -24.71 -39.50
C THR A 722 53.51 -24.01 -39.89
N GLY A 723 53.84 -22.94 -39.18
CA GLY A 723 55.12 -22.24 -39.24
C GLY A 723 56.07 -22.64 -38.12
N THR A 724 57.37 -22.62 -38.40
CA THR A 724 58.44 -23.03 -37.50
C THR A 724 59.39 -21.87 -37.20
N PHE A 725 59.75 -21.72 -35.93
CA PHE A 725 60.74 -20.77 -35.44
C PHE A 725 61.84 -21.51 -34.68
N LYS A 726 63.10 -21.24 -35.01
CA LYS A 726 64.28 -21.88 -34.39
C LYS A 726 65.22 -20.82 -33.85
N MET A 727 65.69 -21.00 -32.62
CA MET A 727 66.59 -20.07 -31.93
C MET A 727 67.40 -20.79 -30.85
N TYR A 728 68.41 -20.12 -30.31
CA TYR A 728 69.07 -20.47 -29.06
C TYR A 728 68.67 -19.50 -27.96
N LEU A 729 68.47 -20.01 -26.74
CA LEU A 729 68.33 -19.18 -25.55
C LEU A 729 69.65 -19.18 -24.78
N ARG A 730 69.95 -18.10 -24.07
CA ARG A 730 71.09 -18.03 -23.14
C ARG A 730 70.59 -17.81 -21.72
N ALA A 731 70.55 -18.86 -20.90
CA ALA A 731 70.07 -18.76 -19.54
C ALA A 731 70.90 -17.74 -18.71
N PRO A 732 70.26 -16.87 -17.92
CA PRO A 732 70.99 -15.94 -17.05
C PRO A 732 71.84 -16.70 -16.04
N LYS A 733 72.91 -16.06 -15.53
CA LYS A 733 73.76 -16.64 -14.48
C LYS A 733 73.09 -16.60 -13.10
N THR A 734 72.11 -15.72 -12.93
CA THR A 734 71.35 -15.57 -11.69
C THR A 734 70.29 -16.67 -11.60
N ILE A 735 70.20 -17.31 -10.45
CA ILE A 735 69.17 -18.32 -10.14
C ILE A 735 67.86 -17.59 -9.86
N GLY A 736 66.75 -18.14 -10.36
CA GLY A 736 65.43 -17.58 -10.16
C GLY A 736 64.41 -18.11 -11.15
N ASP A 737 63.17 -17.69 -10.95
CA ASP A 737 62.07 -17.98 -11.86
C ASP A 737 61.90 -16.81 -12.83
N TYR A 738 61.91 -17.12 -14.13
CA TYR A 738 61.88 -16.12 -15.19
C TYR A 738 60.68 -16.37 -16.09
N GLU A 739 59.71 -15.46 -16.00
CA GLU A 739 58.55 -15.44 -16.87
C GLU A 739 58.85 -14.64 -18.13
N GLN A 740 58.47 -15.20 -19.28
CA GLN A 740 58.71 -14.62 -20.60
C GLN A 740 57.46 -14.64 -21.45
N GLN A 741 57.32 -13.62 -22.29
CA GLN A 741 56.24 -13.51 -23.27
C GLN A 741 56.79 -13.77 -24.67
N ILE A 742 56.24 -14.77 -25.33
CA ILE A 742 56.50 -15.06 -26.74
C ILE A 742 55.42 -14.37 -27.58
N ILE A 743 55.85 -13.54 -28.53
CA ILE A 743 54.96 -12.75 -29.39
C ILE A 743 55.30 -13.04 -30.85
N LEU A 744 54.28 -13.19 -31.69
CA LEU A 744 54.46 -13.26 -33.14
C LEU A 744 54.07 -11.91 -33.78
N GLU A 745 54.84 -11.48 -34.77
CA GLU A 745 54.53 -10.29 -35.57
C GLU A 745 54.78 -10.54 -37.05
N GLN A 746 53.91 -10.00 -37.91
CA GLN A 746 54.15 -9.87 -39.34
C GLN A 746 54.17 -8.39 -39.74
N LYS A 747 55.28 -7.90 -40.30
CA LYS A 747 55.46 -6.49 -40.73
C LYS A 747 55.03 -5.48 -39.65
N ASN A 748 55.46 -5.72 -38.41
CA ASN A 748 55.11 -4.93 -37.22
C ASN A 748 53.62 -4.99 -36.80
N GLN A 749 52.81 -5.89 -37.37
CA GLN A 749 51.47 -6.19 -36.90
C GLN A 749 51.49 -7.50 -36.09
N LYS A 750 50.90 -7.48 -34.91
CA LYS A 750 50.83 -8.65 -34.02
C LYS A 750 50.01 -9.77 -34.66
N ILE A 751 50.52 -11.00 -34.57
CA ILE A 751 49.77 -12.23 -34.82
C ILE A 751 49.36 -12.78 -33.45
N TYR A 752 48.06 -12.91 -33.21
CA TYR A 752 47.53 -13.27 -31.90
C TYR A 752 47.69 -14.76 -31.63
N ILE A 753 48.48 -15.12 -30.62
CA ILE A 753 48.57 -16.49 -30.12
C ILE A 753 47.42 -16.73 -29.12
N GLY A 754 46.38 -17.45 -29.54
CA GLY A 754 45.15 -17.61 -28.76
C GLY A 754 44.53 -16.26 -28.32
N ARG A 755 43.70 -16.27 -27.26
CA ARG A 755 43.01 -15.06 -26.77
C ARG A 755 43.93 -14.04 -26.08
N GLN A 756 45.05 -14.48 -25.49
CA GLN A 756 45.99 -13.58 -24.80
C GLN A 756 46.89 -12.82 -25.79
N GLY A 757 46.98 -13.28 -27.05
CA GLY A 757 47.81 -12.70 -28.08
C GLY A 757 49.31 -12.95 -27.91
N SER A 758 49.73 -13.60 -26.82
CA SER A 758 51.10 -14.04 -26.55
C SER A 758 51.07 -15.41 -25.89
N LEU A 759 52.19 -16.11 -25.95
CA LEU A 759 52.42 -17.35 -25.20
C LEU A 759 53.34 -17.03 -24.03
N ASN A 760 52.82 -17.13 -22.80
CA ASN A 760 53.62 -16.94 -21.60
C ASN A 760 54.29 -18.25 -21.21
N VAL A 761 55.59 -18.19 -20.91
CA VAL A 761 56.39 -19.35 -20.51
C VAL A 761 57.20 -19.02 -19.27
N LEU A 762 57.29 -19.97 -18.34
CA LEU A 762 58.06 -19.85 -17.12
C LEU A 762 59.27 -20.78 -17.19
N THR A 763 60.47 -20.23 -17.00
CA THR A 763 61.71 -21.01 -16.91
C THR A 763 62.35 -20.81 -15.54
N LYS A 764 62.56 -21.92 -14.82
CA LYS A 764 63.32 -21.94 -13.57
C LYS A 764 64.80 -22.15 -13.83
N VAL A 765 65.60 -21.15 -13.49
CA VAL A 765 67.06 -21.25 -13.54
C VAL A 765 67.58 -21.72 -12.19
N ALA A 766 68.07 -22.94 -12.13
CA ALA A 766 68.54 -23.59 -10.90
C ALA A 766 69.80 -24.43 -11.16
N LYS A 767 70.56 -24.72 -10.10
CA LYS A 767 71.82 -25.50 -10.18
C LYS A 767 71.60 -26.92 -10.67
#